data_AF-A0A2A6ZZ76-F1
#
_entry.id   AF-A0A2A6ZZ76-F1
#
_cell.length_a   1.000
_cell.length_b   1.000
_cell.length_c   1.000
_cell.angle_alpha   90.00
_cell.angle_beta   90.00
_cell.angle_gamma   90.00
#
_symmetry.space_group_name_H-M   'P 1'
#
loop_
_entity.id
_entity.type
_entity.pdbx_description
1 polymer ?
#
loop_
_entity_poly.entity_id
_entity_poly.type
_entity_poly.pdbx_seq_one_letter_code
_entity_poly.pdbx_strand_id
1 'polypeptide(L)'
;MIQSDRYLSDKERRAIDFPLELNAASAAEYTALKAQHPDTLVGFEAGGNFMFYGEDAAKVAKVLNSALFTRETALGEVQVTGFPPSLWARKSKELWSAGNDVYLAGLNEDGTHHQTKHLHKEDYLPIGSIINMDGRKFRIDGVDFDKGKVSLQDMALAEMRMPIFREEPLVLVRELYEQEQEVMEHPLPDYKVGDNVIVDLPTRTIEGKIGYVGETDVRIDTSAQGQSWDNEVINKQQFEDGLRQNEQVTTQPDSTVKTVAIYPAEENRMPYDIVIQTIGSKSPTLDAVEPERSTLELAGNFHITDDDLGVGGPKQKFARNIEAIRTLFQLEQEHRGATAEEQEVLSQYVGWGGLPDAFDPDKSNWSKEYAELKGLLSEDEYAAARGSVLNAHYTSPTVIRGIYDAVERMGFQSGNILEPSMGVGNFFGMLPTSMADSRLYGVELDSITGRIAKKLYPQADITVAGFETTDRRDFYDLAVGNVPFGQYRVNDKAYNKLGFSIHNYFFAKAIDQVRPGGIVAFVTSRYTMDSKDSTARKHMAERADLLGAIRLPNNAFRANAGTDVVSDIIFLQKRDRPADIEPAWVQLGKTEDGFAINQYFVDHPEMVLGVLSTESTQYGREELTVAPLEGISLADQLAEAVQHIEGQYAEVEVETPDIADVENEKHIFPADPEVKNFSYTVVDGEVFYRENSVMTQVELSDTAKGRVTGMVELRQIVNDLIDQQLNDYPDEDIKATQEHLNAAYDAFTAKYGLLNDRKNGRLFEQDSSYYLLCSLENLDEQGQLKSKAAMFTKRTIRPERT
;
A
#
# COMPACT_ATOMS: atom_id res chain seq x y z
N MET A 1 35.50 -31.62 -72.78
CA MET A 1 36.67 -31.14 -72.01
C MET A 1 36.23 -29.89 -71.29
N ILE A 2 36.14 -30.00 -69.97
CA ILE A 2 36.23 -28.97 -68.91
C ILE A 2 35.80 -27.54 -69.27
N GLN A 3 34.81 -27.04 -68.53
CA GLN A 3 34.76 -25.74 -67.82
C GLN A 3 33.30 -25.29 -67.78
N SER A 4 32.65 -25.05 -66.65
CA SER A 4 33.14 -24.75 -65.31
C SER A 4 32.19 -25.34 -64.26
N ASP A 5 32.74 -26.10 -63.32
CA ASP A 5 32.15 -26.25 -61.99
C ASP A 5 32.18 -24.87 -61.31
N ARG A 6 31.21 -24.03 -61.68
CA ARG A 6 30.87 -22.88 -60.85
C ARG A 6 30.14 -23.49 -59.66
N TYR A 7 30.86 -23.62 -58.55
CA TYR A 7 30.22 -23.79 -57.25
C TYR A 7 29.26 -22.61 -57.11
N LEU A 8 27.97 -22.88 -57.31
CA LEU A 8 26.89 -21.98 -56.95
C LEU A 8 27.17 -21.51 -55.53
N SER A 9 27.24 -20.21 -55.30
CA SER A 9 27.29 -19.65 -53.95
C SER A 9 26.11 -20.20 -53.13
N ASP A 10 26.21 -20.24 -51.80
CA ASP A 10 25.09 -20.66 -50.95
C ASP A 10 23.81 -19.86 -51.24
N LYS A 11 23.97 -18.63 -51.74
CA LYS A 11 22.90 -17.74 -52.21
C LYS A 11 22.28 -18.19 -53.53
N GLU A 12 23.09 -18.68 -54.47
CA GLU A 12 22.63 -19.21 -55.77
C GLU A 12 22.06 -20.64 -55.65
N ARG A 13 22.56 -21.48 -54.73
CA ARG A 13 21.95 -22.80 -54.42
C ARG A 13 20.56 -22.66 -53.80
N ARG A 14 20.40 -21.73 -52.84
CA ARG A 14 19.10 -21.43 -52.22
C ARG A 14 18.05 -20.89 -53.21
N ALA A 15 18.46 -20.30 -54.33
CA ALA A 15 17.54 -19.77 -55.34
C ALA A 15 17.02 -20.83 -56.34
N ILE A 16 17.68 -21.99 -56.43
CA ILE A 16 17.36 -23.09 -57.34
C ILE A 16 16.46 -24.16 -56.66
N ASP A 17 16.52 -24.26 -55.32
CA ASP A 17 15.72 -25.20 -54.51
C ASP A 17 14.42 -24.59 -53.93
N PHE A 18 13.98 -23.42 -54.38
CA PHE A 18 12.68 -22.83 -53.98
C PHE A 18 11.58 -23.30 -54.96
N PRO A 19 10.72 -24.28 -54.61
CA PRO A 19 9.76 -24.83 -55.54
C PRO A 19 8.56 -23.89 -55.74
N LEU A 20 8.22 -23.70 -57.01
CA LEU A 20 6.88 -23.59 -57.63
C LEU A 20 5.84 -22.59 -57.07
N GLU A 21 5.80 -21.46 -57.77
CA GLU A 21 4.65 -20.74 -58.35
C GLU A 21 3.28 -20.88 -57.66
N LEU A 22 2.85 -19.75 -57.09
CA LEU A 22 1.46 -19.45 -56.79
C LEU A 22 0.64 -19.59 -58.09
N ASN A 23 -0.07 -20.70 -58.24
CA ASN A 23 -0.91 -20.96 -59.41
C ASN A 23 -2.12 -19.99 -59.42
N ALA A 24 -2.86 -19.91 -60.54
CA ALA A 24 -3.95 -18.94 -60.68
C ALA A 24 -5.07 -19.09 -59.63
N ALA A 25 -5.34 -20.30 -59.15
CA ALA A 25 -6.35 -20.53 -58.09
C ALA A 25 -5.84 -20.05 -56.73
N SER A 26 -4.61 -20.44 -56.36
CA SER A 26 -3.93 -19.99 -55.14
C SER A 26 -3.70 -18.48 -55.10
N ALA A 27 -3.50 -17.84 -56.26
CA ALA A 27 -3.38 -16.39 -56.36
C ALA A 27 -4.69 -15.66 -56.09
N ALA A 28 -5.82 -16.23 -56.52
CA ALA A 28 -7.15 -15.69 -56.20
C ALA A 28 -7.44 -15.82 -54.70
N GLU A 29 -7.09 -16.96 -54.09
CA GLU A 29 -7.22 -17.18 -52.64
C GLU A 29 -6.34 -16.22 -51.83
N TYR A 30 -5.07 -16.06 -52.20
CA TYR A 30 -4.17 -15.10 -51.57
C TYR A 30 -4.71 -13.67 -51.69
N THR A 31 -5.19 -13.27 -52.87
CA THR A 31 -5.74 -11.93 -53.10
C THR A 31 -6.99 -11.69 -52.27
N ALA A 32 -7.87 -12.69 -52.15
CA ALA A 32 -9.06 -12.61 -51.32
C ALA A 32 -8.71 -12.49 -49.83
N LEU A 33 -7.75 -13.29 -49.37
CA LEU A 33 -7.28 -13.27 -47.97
C LEU A 33 -6.60 -11.92 -47.64
N LYS A 34 -5.77 -11.40 -48.55
CA LYS A 34 -5.13 -10.09 -48.40
C LYS A 34 -6.13 -8.94 -48.47
N ALA A 35 -7.23 -9.08 -49.21
CA ALA A 35 -8.31 -8.10 -49.22
C ALA A 35 -9.11 -8.10 -47.90
N GLN A 36 -9.24 -9.27 -47.25
CA GLN A 36 -9.86 -9.38 -45.92
C GLN A 36 -8.95 -8.84 -44.82
N HIS A 37 -7.63 -8.97 -44.98
CA HIS A 37 -6.62 -8.57 -44.01
C HIS A 37 -5.56 -7.64 -44.63
N PRO A 38 -5.93 -6.40 -45.01
CA PRO A 38 -5.06 -5.51 -45.77
C PRO A 38 -3.75 -5.16 -45.03
N ASP A 39 -3.82 -4.97 -43.72
CA ASP A 39 -2.69 -4.54 -42.87
C ASP A 39 -1.89 -5.71 -42.27
N THR A 40 -2.29 -6.96 -42.54
CA THR A 40 -1.68 -8.16 -41.96
C THR A 40 -0.65 -8.78 -42.89
N LEU A 41 0.48 -9.24 -42.34
CA LEU A 41 1.48 -10.00 -43.11
C LEU A 41 0.92 -11.39 -43.40
N VAL A 42 0.55 -11.63 -44.66
CA VAL A 42 -0.05 -12.90 -45.08
C VAL A 42 1.03 -13.82 -45.64
N GLY A 43 1.36 -14.85 -44.86
CA GLY A 43 2.21 -15.96 -45.27
C GLY A 43 1.35 -17.10 -45.81
N PHE A 44 1.51 -17.41 -47.08
CA PHE A 44 0.67 -18.37 -47.79
C PHE A 44 1.51 -19.59 -48.18
N GLU A 45 1.09 -20.78 -47.76
CA GLU A 45 1.89 -21.99 -47.99
C GLU A 45 1.89 -22.39 -49.46
N ALA A 46 3.01 -22.18 -50.14
CA ALA A 46 3.21 -22.55 -51.53
C ALA A 46 4.60 -23.15 -51.71
N GLY A 47 4.69 -24.24 -52.48
CA GLY A 47 5.98 -24.87 -52.74
C GLY A 47 6.70 -25.41 -51.50
N GLY A 48 5.94 -25.79 -50.47
CA GLY A 48 6.47 -26.27 -49.19
C GLY A 48 7.10 -25.19 -48.31
N ASN A 49 6.73 -23.92 -48.51
CA ASN A 49 7.16 -22.77 -47.71
C ASN A 49 5.98 -21.83 -47.45
N PHE A 50 5.96 -21.15 -46.30
CA PHE A 50 5.11 -19.97 -46.13
C PHE A 50 5.73 -18.82 -46.92
N MET A 51 5.03 -18.43 -48.00
CA MET A 51 5.45 -17.42 -48.95
C MET A 51 4.73 -16.10 -48.71
N PHE A 52 5.48 -15.00 -48.78
CA PHE A 52 4.97 -13.65 -48.71
C PHE A 52 5.26 -12.93 -50.04
N TYR A 53 4.35 -12.08 -50.48
CA TYR A 53 4.42 -11.43 -51.79
C TYR A 53 4.30 -9.90 -51.68
N GLY A 54 4.99 -9.18 -52.55
CA GLY A 54 4.91 -7.72 -52.65
C GLY A 54 5.40 -6.99 -51.39
N GLU A 55 4.59 -6.07 -50.85
CA GLU A 55 4.95 -5.27 -49.68
C GLU A 55 5.14 -6.12 -48.42
N ASP A 56 4.35 -7.17 -48.25
CA ASP A 56 4.49 -8.12 -47.14
C ASP A 56 5.85 -8.81 -47.22
N ALA A 57 6.29 -9.18 -48.42
CA ALA A 57 7.60 -9.79 -48.63
C ALA A 57 8.74 -8.85 -48.22
N ALA A 58 8.64 -7.56 -48.57
CA ALA A 58 9.64 -6.57 -48.21
C ALA A 58 9.71 -6.34 -46.69
N LYS A 59 8.56 -6.28 -46.01
CA LYS A 59 8.49 -6.16 -44.54
C LYS A 59 9.06 -7.40 -43.85
N VAL A 60 8.65 -8.59 -44.27
CA VAL A 60 9.13 -9.87 -43.72
C VAL A 60 10.64 -10.02 -43.91
N ALA A 61 11.16 -9.68 -45.10
CA ALA A 61 12.59 -9.77 -45.37
C ALA A 61 13.43 -8.85 -44.49
N LYS A 62 12.92 -7.66 -44.20
CA LYS A 62 13.56 -6.72 -43.27
C LYS A 62 13.60 -7.26 -41.85
N VAL A 63 12.47 -7.76 -41.33
CA VAL A 63 12.37 -8.25 -39.95
C VAL A 63 13.15 -9.54 -39.74
N LEU A 64 13.00 -10.51 -40.64
CA LEU A 64 13.65 -11.82 -40.53
C LEU A 64 15.09 -11.86 -41.05
N ASN A 65 15.58 -10.73 -41.57
CA ASN A 65 16.85 -10.62 -42.29
C ASN A 65 17.00 -11.73 -43.36
N SER A 66 15.92 -11.97 -44.12
CA SER A 66 15.86 -13.00 -45.15
C SER A 66 16.14 -12.42 -46.54
N ALA A 67 16.43 -13.30 -47.50
CA ALA A 67 16.62 -12.89 -48.87
C ALA A 67 15.27 -12.49 -49.52
N LEU A 68 15.29 -11.38 -50.25
CA LEU A 68 14.16 -10.89 -51.05
C LEU A 68 14.48 -11.09 -52.53
N PHE A 69 13.59 -11.75 -53.27
CA PHE A 69 13.78 -12.07 -54.68
C PHE A 69 12.64 -11.49 -55.52
N THR A 70 12.90 -11.05 -56.74
CA THR A 70 11.83 -10.73 -57.70
C THR A 70 11.49 -11.97 -58.51
N ARG A 71 10.21 -12.31 -58.62
CA ARG A 71 9.73 -13.48 -59.36
C ARG A 71 8.47 -13.12 -60.16
N GLU A 72 8.35 -13.70 -61.34
CA GLU A 72 7.11 -13.71 -62.11
C GLU A 72 6.17 -14.77 -61.52
N THR A 73 4.95 -14.37 -61.17
CA THR A 73 3.92 -15.21 -60.53
C THR A 73 2.56 -14.93 -61.16
N ALA A 74 1.51 -15.66 -60.77
CA ALA A 74 0.14 -15.34 -61.17
C ALA A 74 -0.36 -13.96 -60.64
N LEU A 75 0.38 -13.32 -59.71
CA LEU A 75 0.15 -11.93 -59.26
C LEU A 75 0.94 -10.90 -60.09
N GLY A 76 1.68 -11.34 -61.12
CA GLY A 76 2.63 -10.53 -61.87
C GLY A 76 4.07 -10.66 -61.37
N GLU A 77 4.94 -9.75 -61.82
CA GLU A 77 6.33 -9.64 -61.35
C GLU A 77 6.36 -8.97 -59.98
N VAL A 78 6.58 -9.75 -58.92
CA VAL A 78 6.50 -9.29 -57.53
C VAL A 78 7.70 -9.76 -56.71
N GLN A 79 8.00 -9.04 -55.63
CA GLN A 79 8.99 -9.46 -54.65
C GLN A 79 8.45 -10.59 -53.78
N VAL A 80 9.29 -11.58 -53.47
CA VAL A 80 8.93 -12.75 -52.67
C VAL A 80 10.00 -13.08 -51.64
N THR A 81 9.55 -13.54 -50.48
CA THR A 81 10.38 -14.16 -49.43
C THR A 81 9.55 -15.21 -48.71
N GLY A 82 10.17 -16.07 -47.93
CA GLY A 82 9.46 -17.11 -47.20
C GLY A 82 10.35 -17.94 -46.29
N PHE A 83 9.72 -18.84 -45.55
CA PHE A 83 10.39 -19.79 -44.67
C PHE A 83 9.66 -21.15 -44.65
N PRO A 84 10.36 -22.25 -44.32
CA PRO A 84 9.75 -23.57 -44.22
C PRO A 84 8.65 -23.63 -43.16
N PRO A 85 7.59 -24.44 -43.34
CA PRO A 85 6.52 -24.60 -42.36
C PRO A 85 7.06 -25.07 -41.01
N SER A 86 8.11 -25.90 -40.96
CA SER A 86 8.72 -26.32 -39.70
C SER A 86 9.24 -25.20 -38.80
N LEU A 87 9.45 -23.99 -39.35
CA LEU A 87 9.87 -22.81 -38.60
C LEU A 87 8.73 -21.85 -38.27
N TRP A 88 7.48 -22.21 -38.59
CA TRP A 88 6.32 -21.31 -38.49
C TRP A 88 6.18 -20.69 -37.09
N ALA A 89 6.30 -21.47 -36.02
CA ALA A 89 6.16 -21.00 -34.65
C ALA A 89 7.22 -19.94 -34.29
N ARG A 90 8.49 -20.21 -34.64
CA ARG A 90 9.59 -19.29 -34.36
C ARG A 90 9.51 -18.02 -35.20
N LYS A 91 9.24 -18.17 -36.50
CA LYS A 91 9.24 -17.04 -37.45
C LYS A 91 8.02 -16.15 -37.32
N SER A 92 6.86 -16.70 -36.99
CA SER A 92 5.69 -15.90 -36.61
C SER A 92 5.92 -15.12 -35.31
N LYS A 93 6.54 -15.70 -34.27
CA LYS A 93 6.92 -14.96 -33.04
C LYS A 93 7.90 -13.83 -33.32
N GLU A 94 8.91 -14.06 -34.17
CA GLU A 94 9.86 -13.02 -34.63
C GLU A 94 9.12 -11.85 -35.33
N LEU A 95 8.19 -12.15 -36.27
CA LEU A 95 7.39 -11.13 -36.96
C LEU A 95 6.44 -10.36 -36.03
N TRP A 96 5.78 -11.07 -35.12
CA TRP A 96 4.83 -10.53 -34.16
C TRP A 96 5.52 -9.60 -33.15
N SER A 97 6.72 -9.97 -32.69
CA SER A 97 7.54 -9.13 -31.80
C SER A 97 7.98 -7.80 -32.42
N ALA A 98 7.98 -7.71 -33.75
CA ALA A 98 8.25 -6.49 -34.49
C ALA A 98 6.99 -5.64 -34.75
N GLY A 99 5.87 -5.95 -34.07
CA GLY A 99 4.62 -5.16 -34.12
C GLY A 99 3.74 -5.43 -35.34
N ASN A 100 3.87 -6.60 -35.96
CA ASN A 100 3.09 -6.96 -37.15
C ASN A 100 1.92 -7.89 -36.78
N ASP A 101 0.77 -7.66 -37.40
CA ASP A 101 -0.25 -8.71 -37.50
C ASP A 101 0.27 -9.78 -38.46
N VAL A 102 0.15 -11.06 -38.10
CA VAL A 102 0.67 -12.18 -38.88
C VAL A 102 -0.41 -13.22 -39.13
N TYR A 103 -0.69 -13.52 -40.39
CA TYR A 103 -1.61 -14.58 -40.79
C TYR A 103 -0.84 -15.62 -41.62
N LEU A 104 -0.80 -16.86 -41.16
CA LEU A 104 -0.22 -17.99 -41.88
C LEU A 104 -1.35 -18.92 -42.37
N ALA A 105 -1.44 -19.09 -43.68
CA ALA A 105 -2.40 -19.96 -44.37
C ALA A 105 -1.69 -21.23 -44.84
N GLY A 106 -1.89 -22.35 -44.15
CA GLY A 106 -1.29 -23.64 -44.47
C GLY A 106 -2.07 -24.39 -45.53
N LEU A 107 -1.42 -25.30 -46.25
CA LEU A 107 -2.01 -26.04 -47.36
C LEU A 107 -2.54 -27.41 -46.90
N ASN A 108 -3.80 -27.70 -47.19
CA ASN A 108 -4.43 -29.00 -46.97
C ASN A 108 -4.07 -30.02 -48.06
N GLU A 109 -4.27 -31.31 -47.77
CA GLU A 109 -4.08 -32.40 -48.74
C GLU A 109 -5.02 -32.30 -49.95
N ASP A 110 -6.17 -31.62 -49.81
CA ASP A 110 -7.14 -31.39 -50.89
C ASP A 110 -6.82 -30.16 -51.77
N GLY A 111 -5.73 -29.45 -51.46
CA GLY A 111 -5.28 -28.27 -52.19
C GLY A 111 -5.88 -26.94 -51.72
N THR A 112 -6.75 -26.94 -50.70
CA THR A 112 -7.29 -25.71 -50.09
C THR A 112 -6.39 -25.19 -48.96
N HIS A 113 -6.51 -23.90 -48.62
CA HIS A 113 -5.75 -23.33 -47.50
C HIS A 113 -6.59 -23.23 -46.24
N HIS A 114 -5.98 -23.56 -45.09
CA HIS A 114 -6.55 -23.36 -43.77
C HIS A 114 -5.74 -22.32 -42.99
N GLN A 115 -6.36 -21.69 -41.99
CA GLN A 115 -5.64 -20.80 -41.07
C GLN A 115 -4.73 -21.62 -40.15
N THR A 116 -3.42 -21.62 -40.38
CA THR A 116 -2.45 -22.23 -39.47
C THR A 116 -2.20 -21.36 -38.25
N LYS A 117 -2.12 -20.04 -38.44
CA LYS A 117 -1.93 -19.10 -37.32
C LYS A 117 -2.42 -17.70 -37.69
N HIS A 118 -3.04 -17.01 -36.74
CA HIS A 118 -3.34 -15.59 -36.84
C HIS A 118 -2.92 -14.93 -35.52
N LEU A 119 -2.07 -13.92 -35.60
CA LEU A 119 -1.55 -13.15 -34.46
C LEU A 119 -1.91 -11.69 -34.69
N HIS A 120 -2.63 -11.09 -33.76
CA HIS A 120 -2.89 -9.66 -33.75
C HIS A 120 -1.81 -8.96 -32.93
N LYS A 121 -1.24 -7.86 -33.43
CA LYS A 121 -0.17 -7.11 -32.78
C LYS A 121 -0.54 -6.63 -31.38
N GLU A 122 -1.83 -6.34 -31.15
CA GLU A 122 -2.37 -5.93 -29.85
C GLU A 122 -2.30 -7.05 -28.80
N ASP A 123 -2.32 -8.30 -29.23
CA ASP A 123 -2.18 -9.46 -28.34
C ASP A 123 -0.72 -9.72 -27.93
N TYR A 124 0.26 -9.11 -28.61
CA TYR A 124 1.68 -9.33 -28.28
C TYR A 124 1.99 -8.81 -26.89
N LEU A 125 1.34 -7.73 -26.48
CA LEU A 125 1.44 -7.20 -25.14
C LEU A 125 0.20 -6.34 -24.88
N PRO A 126 -0.87 -6.92 -24.30
CA PRO A 126 -2.16 -6.24 -24.20
C PRO A 126 -2.09 -4.99 -23.31
N ILE A 127 -2.66 -3.89 -23.80
CA ILE A 127 -2.82 -2.66 -23.00
C ILE A 127 -3.80 -2.95 -21.87
N GLY A 128 -3.47 -2.48 -20.67
CA GLY A 128 -4.22 -2.71 -19.45
C GLY A 128 -3.73 -3.90 -18.62
N SER A 129 -2.91 -4.79 -19.19
CA SER A 129 -2.26 -5.87 -18.44
C SER A 129 -1.40 -5.31 -17.31
N ILE A 130 -1.37 -6.00 -16.18
CA ILE A 130 -0.55 -5.63 -15.02
C ILE A 130 0.70 -6.50 -15.04
N ILE A 131 1.86 -5.88 -14.82
CA ILE A 131 3.14 -6.56 -14.61
C ILE A 131 3.80 -6.10 -13.31
N ASN A 132 4.48 -6.99 -12.62
CA ASN A 132 5.31 -6.69 -11.47
C ASN A 132 6.74 -6.44 -11.92
N MET A 133 7.26 -5.27 -11.56
CA MET A 133 8.64 -4.88 -11.84
C MET A 133 9.18 -4.10 -10.64
N ASP A 134 10.41 -4.40 -10.21
CA ASP A 134 11.04 -3.74 -9.05
C ASP A 134 10.16 -3.77 -7.76
N GLY A 135 9.39 -4.84 -7.55
CA GLY A 135 8.48 -4.98 -6.40
C GLY A 135 7.25 -4.08 -6.43
N ARG A 136 6.87 -3.55 -7.60
CA ARG A 136 5.68 -2.71 -7.80
C ARG A 136 4.85 -3.18 -8.98
N LYS A 137 3.53 -2.98 -8.89
CA LYS A 137 2.57 -3.27 -9.96
C LYS A 137 2.52 -2.10 -10.95
N PHE A 138 2.75 -2.41 -12.21
CA PHE A 138 2.64 -1.47 -13.31
C PHE A 138 1.59 -1.94 -14.30
N ARG A 139 0.69 -1.04 -14.70
CA ARG A 139 -0.26 -1.28 -15.79
C ARG A 139 0.38 -0.88 -17.12
N ILE A 140 0.29 -1.74 -18.12
CA ILE A 140 0.73 -1.44 -19.48
C ILE A 140 -0.23 -0.39 -20.07
N ASP A 141 0.29 0.80 -20.31
CA ASP A 141 -0.48 1.95 -20.79
C ASP A 141 -0.40 2.08 -22.33
N GLY A 142 0.75 1.75 -22.92
CA GLY A 142 0.91 1.76 -24.39
C GLY A 142 2.20 1.10 -24.87
N VAL A 143 2.21 0.64 -26.13
CA VAL A 143 3.35 -0.07 -26.74
C VAL A 143 3.78 0.63 -28.03
N ASP A 144 5.04 1.07 -28.09
CA ASP A 144 5.70 1.64 -29.27
C ASP A 144 6.66 0.60 -29.88
N PHE A 145 6.14 -0.21 -30.81
CA PHE A 145 6.89 -1.27 -31.49
C PHE A 145 8.02 -0.73 -32.38
N ASP A 146 7.87 0.47 -32.94
CA ASP A 146 8.89 1.09 -33.80
C ASP A 146 10.14 1.47 -33.00
N LYS A 147 9.96 1.92 -31.75
CA LYS A 147 11.06 2.24 -30.82
C LYS A 147 11.42 1.11 -29.86
N GLY A 148 10.63 0.03 -29.84
CA GLY A 148 10.80 -1.10 -28.93
C GLY A 148 10.61 -0.69 -27.46
N LYS A 149 9.63 0.16 -27.17
CA LYS A 149 9.37 0.71 -25.82
C LYS A 149 7.93 0.49 -25.37
N VAL A 150 7.71 0.41 -24.06
CA VAL A 150 6.40 0.28 -23.42
C VAL A 150 6.23 1.36 -22.36
N SER A 151 5.12 2.08 -22.40
CA SER A 151 4.67 2.99 -21.35
C SER A 151 4.00 2.17 -20.25
N LEU A 152 4.48 2.33 -19.03
CA LEU A 152 4.01 1.63 -17.83
C LEU A 152 3.52 2.66 -16.82
N GLN A 153 2.33 2.46 -16.28
CA GLN A 153 1.73 3.30 -15.24
C GLN A 153 1.86 2.62 -13.89
N ASP A 154 2.45 3.29 -12.90
CA ASP A 154 2.55 2.78 -11.53
C ASP A 154 1.14 2.72 -10.90
N MET A 155 0.69 1.53 -10.53
CA MET A 155 -0.68 1.33 -10.04
C MET A 155 -0.88 1.88 -8.63
N ALA A 156 0.12 1.76 -7.76
CA ALA A 156 0.03 2.28 -6.40
C ALA A 156 -0.09 3.81 -6.41
N LEU A 157 0.67 4.46 -7.29
CA LEU A 157 0.59 5.92 -7.46
C LEU A 157 -0.68 6.35 -8.21
N ALA A 158 -1.17 5.55 -9.16
CA ALA A 158 -2.45 5.81 -9.82
C ALA A 158 -3.64 5.72 -8.84
N GLU A 159 -3.63 4.78 -7.89
CA GLU A 159 -4.64 4.67 -6.82
C GLU A 159 -4.58 5.86 -5.85
N MET A 160 -3.40 6.42 -5.64
CA MET A 160 -3.19 7.69 -4.93
C MET A 160 -3.49 8.94 -5.80
N ARG A 161 -4.15 8.77 -6.95
CA ARG A 161 -4.51 9.81 -7.92
C ARG A 161 -3.31 10.60 -8.51
N MET A 162 -2.10 10.03 -8.47
CA MET A 162 -0.87 10.60 -9.04
C MET A 162 -0.27 9.64 -10.08
N PRO A 163 -0.84 9.52 -11.28
CA PRO A 163 -0.36 8.55 -12.26
C PRO A 163 1.04 8.94 -12.78
N ILE A 164 2.07 8.19 -12.36
CA ILE A 164 3.42 8.31 -12.90
C ILE A 164 3.62 7.25 -13.98
N PHE A 165 4.10 7.70 -15.14
CA PHE A 165 4.43 6.85 -16.28
C PHE A 165 5.94 6.69 -16.41
N ARG A 166 6.37 5.47 -16.72
CA ARG A 166 7.77 5.08 -16.95
C ARG A 166 7.86 4.35 -18.29
N GLU A 167 8.92 4.58 -19.05
CA GLU A 167 9.18 3.84 -20.29
C GLU A 167 10.19 2.72 -20.05
N GLU A 168 9.86 1.51 -20.50
CA GLU A 168 10.74 0.34 -20.44
C GLU A 168 10.92 -0.33 -21.81
N PRO A 169 12.02 -1.09 -22.04
CA PRO A 169 12.18 -1.87 -23.26
C PRO A 169 11.09 -2.93 -23.43
N LEU A 170 10.50 -3.02 -24.62
CA LEU A 170 9.45 -4.00 -24.96
C LEU A 170 9.87 -5.45 -24.66
N VAL A 171 11.13 -5.78 -24.90
CA VAL A 171 11.66 -7.13 -24.63
C VAL A 171 11.61 -7.46 -23.14
N LEU A 172 11.98 -6.51 -22.27
CA LEU A 172 11.96 -6.69 -20.82
C LEU A 172 10.53 -6.87 -20.32
N VAL A 173 9.63 -5.98 -20.75
CA VAL A 173 8.23 -6.01 -20.32
C VAL A 173 7.51 -7.27 -20.82
N ARG A 174 7.82 -7.73 -22.04
CA ARG A 174 7.28 -8.99 -22.55
C ARG A 174 7.78 -10.20 -21.77
N GLU A 175 9.05 -10.21 -21.37
CA GLU A 175 9.61 -11.29 -20.54
C GLU A 175 8.93 -11.36 -19.17
N LEU A 176 8.73 -10.21 -18.52
CA LEU A 176 7.98 -10.12 -17.27
C LEU A 176 6.53 -10.58 -17.43
N TYR A 177 5.86 -10.15 -18.51
CA TYR A 177 4.50 -10.57 -18.82
C TYR A 177 4.40 -12.08 -19.07
N GLU A 178 5.34 -12.68 -19.81
CA GLU A 178 5.38 -14.14 -20.04
C GLU A 178 5.63 -14.90 -18.73
N GLN A 179 6.55 -14.43 -17.87
CA GLN A 179 6.83 -15.04 -16.57
C GLN A 179 5.61 -15.04 -15.64
N GLU A 180 4.84 -13.96 -15.62
CA GLU A 180 3.63 -13.89 -14.79
C GLU A 180 2.50 -14.78 -15.29
N GLN A 181 2.38 -14.95 -16.60
CA GLN A 181 1.42 -15.90 -17.16
C GLN A 181 1.80 -17.36 -16.84
N GLU A 182 3.09 -17.69 -16.75
CA GLU A 182 3.54 -19.03 -16.34
C GLU A 182 3.30 -19.31 -14.84
N VAL A 183 3.24 -18.27 -13.99
CA VAL A 183 3.04 -18.40 -12.53
C VAL A 183 1.54 -18.49 -12.14
N MET A 184 0.63 -18.15 -13.06
CA MET A 184 -0.83 -18.15 -12.83
C MET A 184 -1.57 -19.47 -13.18
N GLU A 185 -0.88 -20.59 -13.41
CA GLU A 185 -1.53 -21.88 -13.73
C GLU A 185 -2.20 -22.53 -12.49
N HIS A 186 -3.50 -22.28 -12.30
CA HIS A 186 -4.40 -23.14 -11.51
C HIS A 186 -4.93 -24.31 -12.37
N PRO A 187 -5.25 -25.48 -11.77
CA PRO A 187 -5.67 -26.66 -12.53
C PRO A 187 -7.04 -26.44 -13.20
N LEU A 188 -7.17 -26.94 -14.43
CA LEU A 188 -8.38 -26.83 -15.25
C LEU A 188 -9.47 -27.81 -14.80
N PRO A 189 -10.77 -27.43 -14.85
CA PRO A 189 -11.86 -28.39 -14.71
C PRO A 189 -11.84 -29.40 -15.88
N ASP A 190 -12.10 -30.67 -15.59
CA ASP A 190 -12.06 -31.76 -16.58
C ASP A 190 -13.25 -31.65 -17.57
N TYR A 191 -12.98 -31.61 -18.88
CA TYR A 191 -14.00 -31.42 -19.92
C TYR A 191 -13.80 -32.36 -21.13
N LYS A 192 -14.90 -32.78 -21.77
CA LYS A 192 -14.86 -33.66 -22.96
C LYS A 192 -15.94 -33.33 -23.99
N VAL A 193 -15.74 -33.85 -25.21
CA VAL A 193 -16.74 -33.76 -26.29
C VAL A 193 -18.08 -34.33 -25.80
N GLY A 194 -19.12 -33.52 -25.92
CA GLY A 194 -20.48 -33.81 -25.47
C GLY A 194 -20.90 -33.15 -24.16
N ASP A 195 -20.01 -32.44 -23.46
CA ASP A 195 -20.37 -31.67 -22.27
C ASP A 195 -21.08 -30.37 -22.65
N ASN A 196 -22.02 -29.92 -21.82
CA ASN A 196 -22.62 -28.59 -21.93
C ASN A 196 -21.72 -27.59 -21.18
N VAL A 197 -21.40 -26.48 -21.83
CA VAL A 197 -20.48 -25.48 -21.30
C VAL A 197 -21.04 -24.08 -21.50
N ILE A 198 -20.80 -23.24 -20.49
CA ILE A 198 -20.94 -21.80 -20.58
C ILE A 198 -19.51 -21.26 -20.49
N VAL A 199 -19.07 -20.55 -21.51
CA VAL A 199 -17.72 -19.99 -21.59
C VAL A 199 -17.86 -18.48 -21.63
N ASP A 200 -17.49 -17.83 -20.54
CA ASP A 200 -17.46 -16.38 -20.45
C ASP A 200 -16.13 -15.86 -20.98
N LEU A 201 -16.19 -15.15 -22.10
CA LEU A 201 -15.05 -14.45 -22.67
C LEU A 201 -15.22 -12.95 -22.37
N PRO A 202 -14.13 -12.16 -22.32
CA PRO A 202 -14.19 -10.73 -22.01
C PRO A 202 -15.15 -9.91 -22.89
N THR A 203 -15.45 -10.41 -24.08
CA THR A 203 -16.29 -9.73 -25.09
C THR A 203 -17.68 -10.35 -25.25
N ARG A 204 -17.91 -11.59 -24.79
CA ARG A 204 -19.19 -12.32 -24.95
C ARG A 204 -19.22 -13.63 -24.16
N THR A 205 -20.42 -14.10 -23.87
CA THR A 205 -20.68 -15.43 -23.31
C THR A 205 -21.09 -16.41 -24.41
N ILE A 206 -20.50 -17.61 -24.42
CA ILE A 206 -20.83 -18.69 -25.35
C ILE A 206 -21.45 -19.84 -24.56
N GLU A 207 -22.71 -20.16 -24.84
CA GLU A 207 -23.41 -21.31 -24.26
C GLU A 207 -23.66 -22.36 -25.35
N GLY A 208 -23.30 -23.61 -25.07
CA GLY A 208 -23.55 -24.70 -26.00
C GLY A 208 -22.91 -26.01 -25.61
N LYS A 209 -22.86 -26.96 -26.55
CA LYS A 209 -22.33 -28.31 -26.32
C LYS A 209 -20.99 -28.48 -27.00
N ILE A 210 -19.99 -29.05 -26.32
CA ILE A 210 -18.68 -29.28 -26.93
C ILE A 210 -18.82 -30.31 -28.06
N GLY A 211 -18.69 -29.85 -29.30
CA GLY A 211 -18.76 -30.68 -30.49
C GLY A 211 -17.41 -31.26 -30.92
N TYR A 212 -16.30 -30.67 -30.48
CA TYR A 212 -14.93 -31.13 -30.76
C TYR A 212 -13.91 -30.48 -29.79
N VAL A 213 -12.89 -31.24 -29.38
CA VAL A 213 -11.72 -30.75 -28.63
C VAL A 213 -10.47 -31.16 -29.42
N GLY A 214 -9.80 -30.18 -30.01
CA GLY A 214 -8.52 -30.33 -30.68
C GLY A 214 -7.34 -30.05 -29.75
N GLU A 215 -6.12 -30.11 -30.28
CA GLU A 215 -4.92 -29.76 -29.51
C GLU A 215 -4.86 -28.24 -29.21
N THR A 216 -5.46 -27.40 -30.07
CA THR A 216 -5.34 -25.93 -29.99
C THR A 216 -6.67 -25.19 -30.02
N ASP A 217 -7.78 -25.87 -30.26
CA ASP A 217 -9.10 -25.28 -30.45
C ASP A 217 -10.22 -26.18 -29.90
N VAL A 218 -11.34 -25.56 -29.54
CA VAL A 218 -12.54 -26.23 -29.06
C VAL A 218 -13.74 -25.69 -29.83
N ARG A 219 -14.56 -26.59 -30.37
CA ARG A 219 -15.81 -26.26 -31.08
C ARG A 219 -17.00 -26.45 -30.16
N ILE A 220 -17.82 -25.43 -30.02
CA ILE A 220 -19.05 -25.40 -29.23
C ILE A 220 -20.23 -25.28 -30.19
N ASP A 221 -21.14 -26.24 -30.18
CA ASP A 221 -22.40 -26.22 -30.93
C ASP A 221 -23.43 -25.40 -30.13
N THR A 222 -23.83 -24.21 -30.61
CA THR A 222 -24.54 -23.17 -29.83
C THR A 222 -26.07 -23.15 -29.99
N SER A 223 -26.67 -24.15 -30.65
CA SER A 223 -28.10 -24.08 -30.98
C SER A 223 -29.03 -24.41 -29.80
N ALA A 224 -29.81 -23.41 -29.36
CA ALA A 224 -30.81 -23.56 -28.29
C ALA A 224 -32.08 -24.36 -28.69
N GLN A 225 -32.21 -24.80 -29.95
CA GLN A 225 -33.42 -25.47 -30.48
C GLN A 225 -33.16 -26.74 -31.31
N GLY A 226 -31.97 -27.36 -31.24
CA GLY A 226 -31.73 -28.67 -31.84
C GLY A 226 -31.71 -28.70 -33.38
N GLN A 227 -31.24 -27.62 -34.02
CA GLN A 227 -30.85 -27.62 -35.44
C GLN A 227 -29.34 -27.43 -35.61
N SER A 228 -28.74 -28.12 -36.58
CA SER A 228 -27.33 -28.58 -36.56
C SER A 228 -26.30 -27.66 -37.27
N TRP A 229 -26.51 -26.34 -37.34
CA TRP A 229 -25.63 -25.49 -38.17
C TRP A 229 -24.95 -24.30 -37.47
N ASP A 230 -25.31 -23.98 -36.21
CA ASP A 230 -24.64 -22.93 -35.45
C ASP A 230 -23.57 -23.53 -34.54
N ASN A 231 -22.30 -23.20 -34.80
CA ASN A 231 -21.17 -23.56 -33.96
C ASN A 231 -20.18 -22.40 -33.86
N GLU A 232 -19.47 -22.33 -32.74
CA GLU A 232 -18.36 -21.43 -32.52
C GLU A 232 -17.10 -22.22 -32.23
N VAL A 233 -16.00 -21.88 -32.89
CA VAL A 233 -14.67 -22.46 -32.64
C VAL A 233 -13.84 -21.39 -31.94
N ILE A 234 -13.33 -21.72 -30.76
CA ILE A 234 -12.47 -20.82 -30.00
C ILE A 234 -11.15 -21.51 -29.66
N ASN A 235 -10.10 -20.73 -29.38
CA ASN A 235 -8.82 -21.28 -29.00
C ASN A 235 -8.94 -22.09 -27.70
N LYS A 236 -8.25 -23.22 -27.59
CA LYS A 236 -8.33 -24.10 -26.42
C LYS A 236 -7.92 -23.39 -25.14
N GLN A 237 -6.89 -22.54 -25.19
CA GLN A 237 -6.46 -21.77 -24.03
C GLN A 237 -7.52 -20.73 -23.62
N GLN A 238 -8.14 -20.04 -24.59
CA GLN A 238 -9.25 -19.12 -24.31
C GLN A 238 -10.49 -19.84 -23.78
N PHE A 239 -10.77 -21.04 -24.28
CA PHE A 239 -11.84 -21.91 -23.78
C PHE A 239 -11.59 -22.32 -22.33
N GLU A 240 -10.38 -22.79 -22.07
CA GLU A 240 -9.88 -23.18 -20.75
C GLU A 240 -9.88 -21.98 -19.76
N ASP A 241 -9.49 -20.78 -20.21
CA ASP A 241 -9.54 -19.55 -19.44
C ASP A 241 -10.98 -19.10 -19.12
N GLY A 242 -11.90 -19.20 -20.09
CA GLY A 242 -13.31 -18.91 -19.87
C GLY A 242 -14.00 -19.94 -18.98
N LEU A 243 -13.56 -21.22 -19.01
CA LEU A 243 -14.00 -22.24 -18.07
C LEU A 243 -13.47 -22.00 -16.65
N ARG A 244 -12.23 -21.54 -16.50
CA ARG A 244 -11.65 -21.15 -15.19
C ARG A 244 -12.45 -20.05 -14.51
N GLN A 245 -13.12 -19.18 -15.27
CA GLN A 245 -14.01 -18.14 -14.73
C GLN A 245 -15.36 -18.69 -14.25
N ASN A 246 -15.84 -19.82 -14.81
CA ASN A 246 -17.18 -20.36 -14.54
C ASN A 246 -17.25 -21.41 -13.42
N GLU A 247 -16.14 -21.77 -12.78
CA GLU A 247 -16.16 -22.69 -11.62
C GLU A 247 -16.79 -22.04 -10.36
N GLN A 248 -17.09 -20.73 -10.40
CA GLN A 248 -17.92 -20.05 -9.40
C GLN A 248 -19.44 -20.13 -9.68
N VAL A 249 -19.89 -20.66 -10.83
CA VAL A 249 -21.32 -20.64 -11.20
C VAL A 249 -21.77 -21.96 -11.84
N THR A 250 -21.94 -23.00 -11.02
CA THR A 250 -22.88 -24.10 -11.34
C THR A 250 -23.82 -24.40 -10.18
N THR A 251 -24.61 -23.40 -9.79
CA THR A 251 -25.96 -23.63 -9.26
C THR A 251 -26.89 -22.53 -9.77
N GLN A 252 -27.76 -22.84 -10.74
CA GLN A 252 -28.91 -21.98 -11.04
C GLN A 252 -29.87 -21.99 -9.83
N PRO A 253 -30.29 -20.84 -9.30
CA PRO A 253 -31.46 -20.76 -8.44
C PRO A 253 -32.68 -20.31 -9.25
N ASP A 254 -33.71 -21.16 -9.26
CA ASP A 254 -35.06 -20.79 -9.69
C ASP A 254 -35.53 -19.58 -8.87
N SER A 255 -35.68 -18.43 -9.53
CA SER A 255 -36.12 -17.18 -8.91
C SER A 255 -37.64 -17.12 -8.92
N THR A 256 -38.29 -17.22 -7.76
CA THR A 256 -39.73 -16.92 -7.66
C THR A 256 -39.94 -15.47 -7.25
N VAL A 257 -40.48 -14.68 -8.18
CA VAL A 257 -40.80 -13.27 -8.00
C VAL A 257 -42.21 -13.15 -7.41
N LYS A 258 -42.36 -12.49 -6.26
CA LYS A 258 -43.67 -12.10 -5.72
C LYS A 258 -43.79 -10.58 -5.65
N THR A 259 -44.84 -10.04 -6.26
CA THR A 259 -45.22 -8.63 -6.12
C THR A 259 -45.79 -8.37 -4.73
N VAL A 260 -45.17 -7.44 -4.01
CA VAL A 260 -45.51 -7.08 -2.62
C VAL A 260 -46.41 -5.85 -2.58
N ALA A 261 -46.21 -4.89 -3.49
CA ALA A 261 -47.05 -3.71 -3.60
C ALA A 261 -47.04 -3.15 -5.02
N ILE A 262 -48.16 -2.58 -5.45
CA ILE A 262 -48.28 -1.80 -6.68
C ILE A 262 -48.79 -0.42 -6.28
N TYR A 263 -48.04 0.61 -6.62
CA TYR A 263 -48.43 2.02 -6.46
C TYR A 263 -48.86 2.57 -7.81
N PRO A 264 -50.16 2.77 -8.04
CA PRO A 264 -50.67 3.26 -9.31
C PRO A 264 -50.25 4.71 -9.58
N ALA A 265 -49.85 4.97 -10.82
CA ALA A 265 -49.46 6.26 -11.36
C ALA A 265 -50.54 7.33 -11.19
N GLU A 266 -51.79 6.97 -11.45
CA GLU A 266 -52.93 7.89 -11.44
C GLU A 266 -53.27 8.45 -10.05
N GLU A 267 -53.07 7.65 -8.99
CA GLU A 267 -53.36 8.08 -7.61
C GLU A 267 -52.21 8.91 -7.01
N ASN A 268 -50.97 8.72 -7.48
CA ASN A 268 -49.77 9.34 -6.91
C ASN A 268 -49.09 10.38 -7.81
N ARG A 269 -49.70 10.75 -8.95
CA ARG A 269 -49.16 11.70 -9.95
C ARG A 269 -47.75 11.34 -10.45
N MET A 270 -47.48 10.06 -10.63
CA MET A 270 -46.22 9.56 -11.19
C MET A 270 -46.43 9.15 -12.66
N PRO A 271 -45.39 9.20 -13.51
CA PRO A 271 -45.53 8.90 -14.94
C PRO A 271 -45.77 7.41 -15.26
N TYR A 272 -45.59 6.51 -14.29
CA TYR A 272 -45.78 5.06 -14.42
C TYR A 272 -45.99 4.41 -13.05
N ASP A 273 -46.64 3.24 -13.05
CA ASP A 273 -46.90 2.46 -11.83
C ASP A 273 -45.59 1.94 -11.24
N ILE A 274 -45.44 2.05 -9.92
CA ILE A 274 -44.28 1.49 -9.21
C ILE A 274 -44.68 0.14 -8.63
N VAL A 275 -44.07 -0.93 -9.12
CA VAL A 275 -44.31 -2.31 -8.65
C VAL A 275 -43.11 -2.76 -7.81
N ILE A 276 -43.34 -2.98 -6.51
CA ILE A 276 -42.32 -3.49 -5.59
C ILE A 276 -42.42 -5.02 -5.55
N GLN A 277 -41.33 -5.71 -5.88
CA GLN A 277 -41.24 -7.17 -5.88
C GLN A 277 -40.13 -7.65 -4.95
N THR A 278 -40.36 -8.75 -4.24
CA THR A 278 -39.34 -9.45 -3.45
C THR A 278 -38.89 -10.70 -4.20
N ILE A 279 -37.57 -10.90 -4.27
CA ILE A 279 -36.91 -12.07 -4.85
C ILE A 279 -36.34 -12.88 -3.69
N GLY A 280 -36.80 -14.13 -3.53
CA GLY A 280 -36.31 -15.03 -2.48
C GLY A 280 -35.42 -16.12 -3.06
N SER A 281 -34.17 -16.20 -2.60
CA SER A 281 -33.28 -17.36 -2.78
C SER A 281 -33.38 -18.28 -1.55
N LYS A 282 -33.58 -19.59 -1.78
CA LYS A 282 -33.56 -20.60 -0.71
C LYS A 282 -32.20 -21.30 -0.68
N SER A 283 -31.43 -21.11 0.40
CA SER A 283 -30.37 -22.05 0.81
C SER A 283 -30.99 -23.20 1.62
N PRO A 284 -30.39 -24.42 1.61
CA PRO A 284 -31.00 -25.59 2.23
C PRO A 284 -31.01 -25.49 3.76
N THR A 285 -32.23 -25.55 4.28
CA THR A 285 -32.70 -25.87 5.62
C THR A 285 -31.70 -26.48 6.61
N LEU A 286 -31.44 -25.73 7.69
CA LEU A 286 -31.24 -26.27 9.04
C LEU A 286 -32.61 -26.66 9.60
N ASP A 287 -32.85 -27.96 9.81
CA ASP A 287 -33.84 -28.43 10.76
C ASP A 287 -33.14 -28.86 12.05
N ALA A 288 -33.43 -28.10 13.11
CA ALA A 288 -33.51 -28.46 14.53
C ALA A 288 -32.36 -29.28 15.17
N VAL A 289 -31.56 -28.61 16.03
CA VAL A 289 -31.62 -28.64 17.51
C VAL A 289 -30.23 -28.24 18.05
N GLU A 290 -30.10 -27.03 18.61
CA GLU A 290 -29.53 -26.74 19.95
C GLU A 290 -29.53 -25.21 20.19
N PRO A 291 -30.09 -24.72 21.32
CA PRO A 291 -30.08 -23.30 21.64
C PRO A 291 -28.87 -22.98 22.52
N GLU A 292 -27.73 -22.66 21.93
CA GLU A 292 -26.63 -21.97 22.63
C GLU A 292 -25.61 -21.41 21.62
N ARG A 293 -25.97 -20.32 20.94
CA ARG A 293 -24.96 -19.39 20.43
C ARG A 293 -25.33 -18.01 20.92
N SER A 294 -24.64 -17.65 22.01
CA SER A 294 -24.49 -16.31 22.53
C SER A 294 -24.44 -15.29 21.40
N THR A 295 -25.17 -14.20 21.55
CA THR A 295 -24.89 -12.94 20.85
C THR A 295 -23.42 -12.59 21.12
N LEU A 296 -22.53 -12.88 20.17
CA LEU A 296 -21.11 -12.54 20.28
C LEU A 296 -20.99 -11.02 20.38
N GLU A 297 -20.77 -10.50 21.58
CA GLU A 297 -20.35 -9.12 21.79
C GLU A 297 -18.98 -8.93 21.10
N LEU A 298 -18.86 -7.89 20.28
CA LEU A 298 -17.57 -7.49 19.73
C LEU A 298 -16.66 -7.10 20.90
N ALA A 299 -15.49 -7.71 21.00
CA ALA A 299 -14.54 -7.40 22.05
C ALA A 299 -14.02 -5.96 21.89
N GLY A 300 -13.81 -5.25 23.02
CA GLY A 300 -13.14 -3.96 23.03
C GLY A 300 -11.64 -4.08 22.73
N ASN A 301 -10.88 -3.05 23.06
CA ASN A 301 -9.41 -3.14 23.02
C ASN A 301 -8.89 -4.26 23.93
N PHE A 302 -8.02 -5.10 23.40
CA PHE A 302 -7.41 -6.22 24.11
C PHE A 302 -6.54 -5.72 25.28
N HIS A 303 -6.49 -6.48 26.38
CA HIS A 303 -5.64 -6.17 27.52
C HIS A 303 -4.74 -7.36 27.84
N ILE A 304 -3.43 -7.14 27.81
CA ILE A 304 -2.42 -8.16 28.08
C ILE A 304 -2.34 -8.38 29.60
N THR A 305 -2.56 -9.61 30.02
CA THR A 305 -2.47 -10.02 31.43
C THR A 305 -1.35 -11.02 31.71
N ASP A 306 -0.78 -11.62 30.66
CA ASP A 306 0.32 -12.59 30.75
C ASP A 306 1.69 -11.88 30.65
N ASP A 307 2.45 -11.87 31.74
CA ASP A 307 3.80 -11.30 31.77
C ASP A 307 4.84 -12.14 30.99
N ASP A 308 4.53 -13.42 30.74
CA ASP A 308 5.36 -14.34 29.95
C ASP A 308 4.96 -14.36 28.46
N LEU A 309 4.20 -13.35 28.01
CA LEU A 309 3.76 -13.24 26.62
C LEU A 309 4.95 -13.35 25.66
N GLY A 310 4.87 -14.34 24.78
CA GLY A 310 5.89 -14.61 23.77
C GLY A 310 7.12 -15.41 24.24
N VAL A 311 7.17 -15.84 25.50
CA VAL A 311 8.18 -16.81 25.97
C VAL A 311 7.90 -18.19 25.36
N GLY A 312 8.94 -18.85 24.83
CA GLY A 312 8.82 -20.17 24.24
C GLY A 312 10.02 -20.59 23.39
N GLY A 313 10.09 -21.86 23.03
CA GLY A 313 11.10 -22.36 22.09
C GLY A 313 10.82 -21.93 20.64
N PRO A 314 11.81 -21.96 19.72
CA PRO A 314 11.64 -21.51 18.34
C PRO A 314 10.43 -22.09 17.60
N LYS A 315 10.18 -23.40 17.72
CA LYS A 315 9.02 -24.05 17.09
C LYS A 315 7.68 -23.66 17.71
N GLN A 316 7.64 -23.36 19.01
CA GLN A 316 6.43 -22.90 19.68
C GLN A 316 6.08 -21.48 19.23
N LYS A 317 7.08 -20.60 19.11
CA LYS A 317 6.91 -19.25 18.55
C LYS A 317 6.42 -19.31 17.11
N PHE A 318 7.03 -20.17 16.28
CA PHE A 318 6.56 -20.40 14.91
C PHE A 318 5.09 -20.82 14.87
N ALA A 319 4.69 -21.82 15.67
CA ALA A 319 3.31 -22.30 15.70
C ALA A 319 2.31 -21.20 16.09
N ARG A 320 2.62 -20.39 17.12
CA ARG A 320 1.79 -19.24 17.53
C ARG A 320 1.65 -18.20 16.41
N ASN A 321 2.75 -17.87 15.73
CA ASN A 321 2.71 -16.93 14.60
C ASN A 321 1.80 -17.44 13.48
N ILE A 322 1.93 -18.72 13.11
CA ILE A 322 1.10 -19.34 12.07
C ILE A 322 -0.37 -19.35 12.47
N GLU A 323 -0.67 -19.69 13.73
CA GLU A 323 -2.04 -19.69 14.25
C GLU A 323 -2.65 -18.28 14.20
N ALA A 324 -1.92 -17.26 14.68
CA ALA A 324 -2.36 -15.87 14.60
C ALA A 324 -2.60 -15.38 13.16
N ILE A 325 -1.73 -15.73 12.21
CA ILE A 325 -1.90 -15.36 10.79
C ILE A 325 -3.14 -16.04 10.20
N ARG A 326 -3.36 -17.34 10.50
CA ARG A 326 -4.55 -18.06 10.05
C ARG A 326 -5.83 -17.44 10.62
N THR A 327 -5.83 -17.12 11.91
CA THR A 327 -6.95 -16.44 12.57
C THR A 327 -7.20 -15.07 11.94
N LEU A 328 -6.17 -14.28 11.66
CA LEU A 328 -6.31 -13.02 10.95
C LEU A 328 -6.99 -13.20 9.59
N PHE A 329 -6.49 -14.11 8.75
CA PHE A 329 -7.04 -14.34 7.42
C PHE A 329 -8.49 -14.84 7.46
N GLN A 330 -8.82 -15.69 8.44
CA GLN A 330 -10.19 -16.11 8.67
C GLN A 330 -11.08 -14.91 9.00
N LEU A 331 -10.67 -14.05 9.94
CA LEU A 331 -11.43 -12.86 10.32
C LEU A 331 -11.63 -11.86 9.17
N GLU A 332 -10.65 -11.75 8.29
CA GLU A 332 -10.72 -10.91 7.09
C GLU A 332 -11.66 -11.48 6.04
N GLN A 333 -11.59 -12.80 5.80
CA GLN A 333 -12.51 -13.50 4.90
C GLN A 333 -13.96 -13.43 5.39
N GLU A 334 -14.16 -13.50 6.71
CA GLU A 334 -15.48 -13.38 7.35
C GLU A 334 -15.95 -11.94 7.51
N HIS A 335 -15.13 -10.94 7.16
CA HIS A 335 -15.41 -9.51 7.27
C HIS A 335 -15.90 -9.07 8.66
N ARG A 336 -15.29 -9.60 9.73
CA ARG A 336 -15.69 -9.29 11.12
C ARG A 336 -14.52 -8.96 12.06
N GLY A 337 -14.87 -8.45 13.24
CA GLY A 337 -13.93 -8.30 14.36
C GLY A 337 -13.62 -9.63 15.06
N ALA A 338 -12.53 -9.64 15.82
CA ALA A 338 -12.11 -10.78 16.64
C ALA A 338 -13.00 -10.92 17.89
N THR A 339 -13.30 -12.15 18.32
CA THR A 339 -13.81 -12.41 19.67
C THR A 339 -12.69 -12.30 20.70
N ALA A 340 -13.02 -12.32 22.00
CA ALA A 340 -12.01 -12.30 23.05
C ALA A 340 -11.04 -13.49 22.94
N GLU A 341 -11.53 -14.69 22.63
CA GLU A 341 -10.69 -15.88 22.44
C GLU A 341 -9.78 -15.77 21.21
N GLU A 342 -10.27 -15.17 20.13
CA GLU A 342 -9.46 -14.93 18.94
C GLU A 342 -8.42 -13.82 19.16
N GLN A 343 -8.74 -12.81 19.96
CA GLN A 343 -7.76 -11.80 20.39
C GLN A 343 -6.64 -12.44 21.22
N GLU A 344 -6.94 -13.42 22.08
CA GLU A 344 -5.91 -14.19 22.79
C GLU A 344 -4.99 -14.96 21.81
N VAL A 345 -5.52 -15.54 20.74
CA VAL A 345 -4.69 -16.19 19.71
C VAL A 345 -3.82 -15.17 18.96
N LEU A 346 -4.41 -14.05 18.56
CA LEU A 346 -3.72 -12.98 17.84
C LEU A 346 -2.60 -12.33 18.66
N SER A 347 -2.81 -12.14 19.97
CA SER A 347 -1.84 -11.51 20.88
C SER A 347 -0.57 -12.35 21.06
N GLN A 348 -0.63 -13.65 20.77
CA GLN A 348 0.51 -14.57 20.87
C GLN A 348 1.50 -14.45 19.72
N TYR A 349 1.23 -13.60 18.72
CA TYR A 349 2.15 -13.32 17.63
C TYR A 349 3.41 -12.60 18.14
N VAL A 350 4.58 -13.19 17.89
CA VAL A 350 5.88 -12.68 18.38
C VAL A 350 6.83 -12.31 17.25
N GLY A 351 6.35 -12.30 16.01
CA GLY A 351 7.17 -11.99 14.85
C GLY A 351 8.27 -13.01 14.57
N TRP A 352 9.12 -12.68 13.62
CA TRP A 352 10.11 -13.62 13.06
C TRP A 352 11.51 -13.46 13.65
N GLY A 353 11.67 -12.56 14.63
CA GLY A 353 12.92 -12.33 15.34
C GLY A 353 13.51 -13.61 15.92
N GLY A 354 14.74 -13.94 15.51
CA GLY A 354 15.42 -15.15 15.99
C GLY A 354 14.86 -16.47 15.43
N LEU A 355 14.06 -16.43 14.35
CA LEU A 355 13.56 -17.61 13.64
C LEU A 355 14.09 -17.73 12.19
N PRO A 356 15.41 -17.53 11.91
CA PRO A 356 15.94 -17.59 10.54
C PRO A 356 15.74 -18.96 9.89
N ASP A 357 15.76 -20.02 10.69
CA ASP A 357 15.57 -21.41 10.23
C ASP A 357 14.20 -21.64 9.57
N ALA A 358 13.17 -20.85 9.91
CA ALA A 358 11.84 -20.95 9.29
C ALA A 358 11.83 -20.50 7.82
N PHE A 359 12.85 -19.77 7.38
CA PHE A 359 12.99 -19.24 6.02
C PHE A 359 14.10 -19.94 5.22
N ASP A 360 14.72 -20.98 5.79
CA ASP A 360 15.83 -21.71 5.18
C ASP A 360 15.33 -23.00 4.49
N PRO A 361 15.31 -23.06 3.15
CA PRO A 361 14.85 -24.24 2.41
C PRO A 361 15.76 -25.46 2.59
N ASP A 362 17.03 -25.25 2.97
CA ASP A 362 18.03 -26.32 3.11
C ASP A 362 18.04 -26.91 4.54
N LYS A 363 17.29 -26.30 5.47
CA LYS A 363 17.23 -26.72 6.86
C LYS A 363 16.30 -27.90 7.07
N SER A 364 16.84 -29.12 6.96
CA SER A 364 16.06 -30.37 7.00
C SER A 364 15.09 -30.50 8.20
N ASN A 365 15.46 -30.03 9.40
CA ASN A 365 14.63 -30.08 10.61
C ASN A 365 13.54 -28.99 10.69
N TRP A 366 13.47 -28.10 9.70
CA TRP A 366 12.49 -27.02 9.53
C TRP A 366 11.74 -27.06 8.17
N SER A 367 11.96 -28.10 7.37
CA SER A 367 11.39 -28.20 6.02
C SER A 367 9.85 -28.13 5.99
N LYS A 368 9.17 -28.61 7.02
CA LYS A 368 7.69 -28.52 7.14
C LYS A 368 7.24 -27.10 7.43
N GLU A 369 7.89 -26.47 8.41
CA GLU A 369 7.63 -25.09 8.83
C GLU A 369 7.90 -24.11 7.68
N TYR A 370 9.00 -24.30 6.94
CA TYR A 370 9.29 -23.53 5.73
C TYR A 370 8.18 -23.62 4.69
N ALA A 371 7.74 -24.85 4.34
CA ALA A 371 6.70 -25.07 3.35
C ALA A 371 5.34 -24.50 3.79
N GLU A 372 5.00 -24.64 5.08
CA GLU A 372 3.77 -24.09 5.66
C GLU A 372 3.77 -22.57 5.61
N LEU A 373 4.87 -21.92 6.03
CA LEU A 373 4.98 -20.47 5.99
C LEU A 373 4.96 -19.93 4.55
N LYS A 374 5.71 -20.56 3.66
CA LYS A 374 5.80 -20.16 2.24
C LYS A 374 4.49 -20.31 1.50
N GLY A 375 3.67 -21.30 1.86
CA GLY A 375 2.34 -21.49 1.28
C GLY A 375 1.23 -20.65 1.93
N LEU A 376 1.44 -20.15 3.15
CA LEU A 376 0.45 -19.35 3.87
C LEU A 376 0.49 -17.87 3.46
N LEU A 377 1.68 -17.31 3.27
CA LEU A 377 1.87 -15.90 2.98
C LEU A 377 1.97 -15.63 1.48
N SER A 378 1.51 -14.45 1.05
CA SER A 378 1.85 -13.93 -0.28
C SER A 378 3.36 -13.68 -0.39
N GLU A 379 3.89 -13.54 -1.62
CA GLU A 379 5.32 -13.29 -1.83
C GLU A 379 5.82 -12.02 -1.12
N ASP A 380 5.02 -10.94 -1.14
CA ASP A 380 5.35 -9.68 -0.49
C ASP A 380 5.35 -9.81 1.05
N GLU A 381 4.33 -10.45 1.61
CA GLU A 381 4.26 -10.72 3.06
C GLU A 381 5.38 -11.67 3.50
N TYR A 382 5.71 -12.67 2.68
CA TYR A 382 6.82 -13.58 2.95
C TYR A 382 8.17 -12.86 2.90
N ALA A 383 8.37 -11.97 1.93
CA ALA A 383 9.58 -11.15 1.82
C ALA A 383 9.72 -10.18 3.01
N ALA A 384 8.63 -9.52 3.41
CA ALA A 384 8.58 -8.66 4.59
C ALA A 384 8.87 -9.45 5.87
N ALA A 385 8.19 -10.59 6.07
CA ALA A 385 8.42 -11.51 7.17
C ALA A 385 9.88 -11.94 7.27
N ARG A 386 10.48 -12.33 6.13
CA ARG A 386 11.90 -12.72 6.04
C ARG A 386 12.84 -11.56 6.36
N GLY A 387 12.55 -10.36 5.86
CA GLY A 387 13.32 -9.15 6.16
C GLY A 387 13.27 -8.75 7.63
N SER A 388 12.19 -9.10 8.33
CA SER A 388 11.96 -8.78 9.74
C SER A 388 12.72 -9.70 10.72
N VAL A 389 13.30 -10.81 10.27
CA VAL A 389 14.00 -11.80 11.12
C VAL A 389 15.09 -11.18 12.01
N LEU A 390 15.71 -10.09 11.55
CA LEU A 390 16.79 -9.41 12.28
C LEU A 390 16.28 -8.40 13.31
N ASN A 391 15.05 -7.88 13.16
CA ASN A 391 14.61 -6.67 13.86
C ASN A 391 13.21 -6.78 14.51
N ALA A 392 12.40 -7.81 14.22
CA ALA A 392 11.07 -8.01 14.79
C ALA A 392 11.15 -8.61 16.20
N HIS A 393 11.44 -7.75 17.17
CA HIS A 393 11.51 -8.10 18.58
C HIS A 393 10.43 -7.36 19.36
N TYR A 394 9.66 -8.11 20.15
CA TYR A 394 8.59 -7.54 20.98
C TYR A 394 9.13 -7.13 22.35
N THR A 395 8.61 -6.01 22.85
CA THR A 395 8.95 -5.51 24.19
C THR A 395 8.22 -6.34 25.24
N SER A 396 8.93 -6.70 26.31
CA SER A 396 8.33 -7.51 27.38
C SER A 396 7.32 -6.68 28.19
N PRO A 397 6.23 -7.31 28.67
CA PRO A 397 5.26 -6.67 29.56
C PRO A 397 5.91 -5.96 30.76
N THR A 398 6.94 -6.58 31.35
CA THR A 398 7.73 -6.01 32.45
C THR A 398 8.35 -4.65 32.13
N VAL A 399 8.95 -4.50 30.94
CA VAL A 399 9.57 -3.23 30.51
C VAL A 399 8.51 -2.17 30.23
N ILE A 400 7.42 -2.55 29.56
CA ILE A 400 6.31 -1.64 29.22
C ILE A 400 5.66 -1.10 30.50
N ARG A 401 5.44 -1.96 31.49
CA ARG A 401 4.88 -1.57 32.80
C ARG A 401 5.76 -0.52 33.48
N GLY A 402 7.09 -0.72 33.49
CA GLY A 402 8.01 0.28 34.02
C GLY A 402 7.97 1.63 33.30
N ILE A 403 7.73 1.64 31.98
CA ILE A 403 7.55 2.89 31.21
C ILE A 403 6.28 3.61 31.64
N TYR A 404 5.15 2.90 31.71
CA TYR A 404 3.88 3.51 32.14
C TYR A 404 3.92 3.94 33.61
N ASP A 405 4.56 3.19 34.50
CA ASP A 405 4.75 3.57 35.90
C ASP A 405 5.52 4.90 36.03
N ALA A 406 6.50 5.15 35.16
CA ALA A 406 7.23 6.42 35.12
C ALA A 406 6.35 7.57 34.63
N VAL A 407 5.60 7.35 33.56
CA VAL A 407 4.73 8.38 32.96
C VAL A 407 3.53 8.71 33.86
N GLU A 408 2.96 7.71 34.54
CA GLU A 408 1.91 7.92 35.55
C GLU A 408 2.43 8.75 36.74
N ARG A 409 3.66 8.47 37.21
CA ARG A 409 4.31 9.26 38.27
C ARG A 409 4.56 10.71 37.88
N MET A 410 4.79 10.98 36.60
CA MET A 410 4.88 12.35 36.08
C MET A 410 3.53 13.08 36.11
N GLY A 411 2.41 12.36 36.27
CA GLY A 411 1.06 12.91 36.36
C GLY A 411 0.22 12.77 35.08
N PHE A 412 0.69 12.02 34.08
CA PHE A 412 -0.11 11.75 32.89
C PHE A 412 -1.24 10.76 33.22
N GLN A 413 -2.49 11.16 32.96
CA GLN A 413 -3.68 10.35 33.20
C GLN A 413 -4.51 10.14 31.93
N SER A 414 -4.54 11.11 31.02
CA SER A 414 -5.26 10.97 29.75
C SER A 414 -4.69 11.91 28.69
N GLY A 415 -4.85 11.55 27.43
CA GLY A 415 -4.46 12.39 26.30
C GLY A 415 -4.33 11.59 25.00
N ASN A 416 -3.68 12.19 24.01
CA ASN A 416 -3.37 11.52 22.75
C ASN A 416 -2.04 10.75 22.88
N ILE A 417 -2.09 9.42 22.79
CA ILE A 417 -0.93 8.53 22.89
C ILE A 417 -0.54 8.02 21.49
N LEU A 418 0.71 8.24 21.10
CA LEU A 418 1.33 7.70 19.88
C LEU A 418 2.20 6.49 20.19
N GLU A 419 2.01 5.40 19.45
CA GLU A 419 2.98 4.32 19.29
C GLU A 419 3.43 4.22 17.82
N PRO A 420 4.63 4.74 17.45
CA PRO A 420 4.99 4.96 16.04
C PRO A 420 5.56 3.74 15.31
N SER A 421 5.76 2.62 16.02
CA SER A 421 6.25 1.33 15.48
C SER A 421 5.70 0.19 16.34
N MET A 422 4.39 0.02 16.30
CA MET A 422 3.65 -0.71 17.33
C MET A 422 3.75 -2.24 17.26
N GLY A 423 4.15 -2.81 16.13
CA GLY A 423 4.02 -4.25 15.87
C GLY A 423 2.55 -4.68 16.02
N VAL A 424 2.30 -5.74 16.80
CA VAL A 424 0.93 -6.12 17.20
C VAL A 424 0.36 -5.31 18.38
N GLY A 425 1.07 -4.28 18.87
CA GLY A 425 0.59 -3.27 19.82
C GLY A 425 0.70 -3.62 21.31
N ASN A 426 1.80 -4.24 21.75
CA ASN A 426 1.96 -4.60 23.17
C ASN A 426 1.86 -3.40 24.13
N PHE A 427 2.26 -2.18 23.71
CA PHE A 427 2.10 -1.00 24.56
C PHE A 427 0.63 -0.64 24.75
N PHE A 428 -0.22 -0.76 23.73
CA PHE A 428 -1.66 -0.56 23.87
C PHE A 428 -2.30 -1.64 24.75
N GLY A 429 -1.91 -2.91 24.56
CA GLY A 429 -2.41 -4.01 25.39
C GLY A 429 -2.04 -3.88 26.87
N MET A 430 -0.97 -3.16 27.18
CA MET A 430 -0.49 -2.93 28.55
C MET A 430 -0.87 -1.57 29.12
N LEU A 431 -1.76 -0.83 28.45
CA LEU A 431 -2.21 0.49 28.92
C LEU A 431 -2.84 0.38 30.33
N PRO A 432 -2.37 1.15 31.32
CA PRO A 432 -2.94 1.12 32.67
C PRO A 432 -4.39 1.59 32.71
N THR A 433 -5.15 1.12 33.69
CA THR A 433 -6.55 1.55 33.90
C THR A 433 -6.67 3.05 34.16
N SER A 434 -5.67 3.66 34.80
CA SER A 434 -5.60 5.11 35.03
C SER A 434 -5.51 5.92 33.74
N MET A 435 -5.13 5.27 32.62
CA MET A 435 -4.97 5.87 31.29
C MET A 435 -6.02 5.43 30.27
N ALA A 436 -7.07 4.72 30.72
CA ALA A 436 -8.08 4.11 29.83
C ALA A 436 -8.85 5.12 28.97
N ASP A 437 -8.97 6.37 29.41
CA ASP A 437 -9.67 7.45 28.69
C ASP A 437 -8.80 8.10 27.59
N SER A 438 -7.59 7.58 27.37
CA SER A 438 -6.67 8.09 26.33
C SER A 438 -7.10 7.69 24.92
N ARG A 439 -6.81 8.54 23.93
CA ARG A 439 -6.94 8.20 22.52
C ARG A 439 -5.64 7.60 22.01
N LEU A 440 -5.75 6.43 21.39
CA LEU A 440 -4.62 5.61 20.98
C LEU A 440 -4.39 5.74 19.47
N TYR A 441 -3.15 6.08 19.09
CA TYR A 441 -2.72 6.27 17.72
C TYR A 441 -1.50 5.39 17.42
N GLY A 442 -1.71 4.36 16.61
CA GLY A 442 -0.68 3.38 16.27
C GLY A 442 -0.19 3.53 14.84
N VAL A 443 1.10 3.35 14.61
CA VAL A 443 1.69 3.25 13.27
C VAL A 443 2.51 1.98 13.19
N GLU A 444 2.27 1.18 12.16
CA GLU A 444 3.04 -0.04 11.90
C GLU A 444 3.35 -0.19 10.41
N LEU A 445 4.62 -0.47 10.10
CA LEU A 445 5.09 -0.61 8.73
C LEU A 445 4.70 -1.97 8.13
N ASP A 446 4.80 -3.05 8.92
CA ASP A 446 4.50 -4.39 8.45
C ASP A 446 2.99 -4.66 8.37
N SER A 447 2.54 -5.12 7.20
CA SER A 447 1.11 -5.32 6.91
C SER A 447 0.45 -6.36 7.82
N ILE A 448 1.12 -7.48 8.10
CA ILE A 448 0.54 -8.55 8.92
C ILE A 448 0.38 -8.04 10.35
N THR A 449 1.44 -7.49 10.94
CA THR A 449 1.40 -7.02 12.32
C THR A 449 0.45 -5.84 12.52
N GLY A 450 0.41 -4.88 11.59
CA GLY A 450 -0.54 -3.77 11.64
C GLY A 450 -1.99 -4.21 11.50
N ARG A 451 -2.28 -5.25 10.70
CA ARG A 451 -3.65 -5.82 10.59
C ARG A 451 -4.03 -6.64 11.81
N ILE A 452 -3.10 -7.38 12.42
CA ILE A 452 -3.31 -8.02 13.73
C ILE A 452 -3.62 -6.95 14.79
N ALA A 453 -2.83 -5.87 14.85
CA ALA A 453 -3.04 -4.78 15.80
C ALA A 453 -4.45 -4.17 15.67
N LYS A 454 -4.95 -3.98 14.44
CA LYS A 454 -6.34 -3.52 14.20
C LYS A 454 -7.41 -4.46 14.75
N LYS A 455 -7.15 -5.77 14.77
CA LYS A 455 -8.08 -6.76 15.36
C LYS A 455 -7.99 -6.80 16.88
N LEU A 456 -6.80 -6.53 17.44
CA LEU A 456 -6.59 -6.44 18.89
C LEU A 456 -7.14 -5.14 19.49
N TYR A 457 -7.04 -4.02 18.78
CA TYR A 457 -7.43 -2.69 19.28
C TYR A 457 -8.43 -2.00 18.35
N PRO A 458 -9.67 -2.50 18.24
CA PRO A 458 -10.66 -1.97 17.31
C PRO A 458 -11.11 -0.52 17.60
N GLN A 459 -10.80 0.02 18.78
CA GLN A 459 -11.12 1.40 19.16
C GLN A 459 -9.94 2.37 18.97
N ALA A 460 -8.75 1.88 18.57
CA ALA A 460 -7.57 2.70 18.31
C ALA A 460 -7.49 3.14 16.84
N ASP A 461 -6.88 4.31 16.58
CA ASP A 461 -6.56 4.78 15.22
C ASP A 461 -5.21 4.19 14.80
N ILE A 462 -5.25 3.09 14.02
CA ILE A 462 -4.06 2.37 13.58
C ILE A 462 -3.82 2.57 12.09
N THR A 463 -2.67 3.14 11.75
CA THR A 463 -2.21 3.32 10.38
C THR A 463 -1.19 2.24 10.01
N VAL A 464 -1.50 1.44 8.99
CA VAL A 464 -0.57 0.44 8.42
C VAL A 464 0.25 1.14 7.34
N ALA A 465 1.33 1.80 7.74
CA ALA A 465 2.24 2.55 6.90
C ALA A 465 3.58 2.81 7.62
N GLY A 466 4.60 3.24 6.88
CA GLY A 466 5.85 3.71 7.48
C GLY A 466 5.66 5.01 8.27
N PHE A 467 6.35 5.16 9.39
CA PHE A 467 6.24 6.36 10.23
C PHE A 467 6.58 7.64 9.45
N GLU A 468 7.42 7.57 8.40
CA GLU A 468 7.76 8.66 7.50
C GLU A 468 6.58 9.28 6.75
N THR A 469 5.48 8.54 6.56
CA THR A 469 4.30 9.03 5.84
C THR A 469 3.30 9.75 6.75
N THR A 470 3.48 9.66 8.07
CA THR A 470 2.62 10.31 9.06
C THR A 470 3.24 11.63 9.53
N ASP A 471 2.45 12.70 9.66
CA ASP A 471 2.92 13.94 10.29
C ASP A 471 1.77 14.66 11.00
N ARG A 472 1.73 14.56 12.33
CA ARG A 472 0.77 15.27 13.19
C ARG A 472 1.55 16.09 14.22
N ARG A 473 2.15 17.20 13.76
CA ARG A 473 2.94 18.11 14.62
C ARG A 473 2.12 18.63 15.81
N ASP A 474 2.78 18.67 16.97
CA ASP A 474 2.23 19.19 18.23
C ASP A 474 0.85 18.61 18.61
N PHE A 475 0.60 17.34 18.28
CA PHE A 475 -0.70 16.70 18.44
C PHE A 475 -0.78 15.72 19.62
N TYR A 476 0.32 15.02 19.91
CA TYR A 476 0.33 13.97 20.93
C TYR A 476 0.78 14.51 22.29
N ASP A 477 0.22 13.97 23.36
CA ASP A 477 0.64 14.24 24.73
C ASP A 477 1.76 13.29 25.16
N LEU A 478 1.71 12.05 24.66
CA LEU A 478 2.65 10.99 24.99
C LEU A 478 3.01 10.21 23.72
N ALA A 479 4.30 9.98 23.49
CA ALA A 479 4.80 9.02 22.52
C ALA A 479 5.54 7.90 23.25
N VAL A 480 5.04 6.68 23.15
CA VAL A 480 5.64 5.47 23.75
C VAL A 480 5.98 4.46 22.67
N GLY A 481 6.86 3.51 22.97
CA GLY A 481 7.15 2.41 22.05
C GLY A 481 8.58 1.90 22.13
N ASN A 482 8.86 0.91 21.29
CA ASN A 482 10.20 0.40 21.04
C ASN A 482 10.57 0.68 19.58
N VAL A 483 11.50 1.61 19.38
CA VAL A 483 11.85 2.08 18.03
C VAL A 483 12.78 1.10 17.35
N PRO A 484 12.74 0.95 16.02
CA PRO A 484 13.63 0.02 15.32
C PRO A 484 15.12 0.38 15.50
N PHE A 485 15.97 -0.64 15.69
CA PHE A 485 17.41 -0.48 15.88
C PHE A 485 18.16 -0.72 14.56
N GLY A 486 19.16 0.12 14.27
CA GLY A 486 19.92 -0.02 13.03
C GLY A 486 20.71 1.23 12.65
N GLN A 487 21.64 1.09 11.71
CA GLN A 487 22.44 2.20 11.14
C GLN A 487 21.99 2.57 9.72
N TYR A 488 20.75 2.24 9.35
CA TYR A 488 20.16 2.68 8.09
C TYR A 488 19.31 3.94 8.31
N ARG A 489 18.94 4.59 7.20
CA ARG A 489 18.19 5.86 7.18
C ARG A 489 16.82 5.63 6.57
N VAL A 490 15.87 6.48 6.95
CA VAL A 490 14.55 6.57 6.32
C VAL A 490 14.53 7.80 5.42
N ASN A 491 13.84 7.71 4.28
CA ASN A 491 13.68 8.83 3.37
C ASN A 491 12.46 9.66 3.75
N ASP A 492 12.65 10.60 4.69
CA ASP A 492 11.65 11.58 5.09
C ASP A 492 12.17 12.99 4.78
N LYS A 493 11.54 13.68 3.83
CA LYS A 493 12.02 14.95 3.27
C LYS A 493 12.33 16.00 4.35
N ALA A 494 11.55 16.06 5.42
CA ALA A 494 11.75 17.03 6.50
C ALA A 494 13.03 16.77 7.33
N TYR A 495 13.43 15.51 7.44
CA TYR A 495 14.52 15.05 8.31
C TYR A 495 15.76 14.56 7.53
N ASN A 496 15.67 14.36 6.21
CA ASN A 496 16.77 13.86 5.36
C ASN A 496 18.10 14.62 5.56
N LYS A 497 18.03 15.93 5.81
CA LYS A 497 19.21 16.78 6.08
C LYS A 497 19.97 16.43 7.37
N LEU A 498 19.32 15.74 8.32
CA LEU A 498 19.92 15.34 9.60
C LEU A 498 20.77 14.08 9.46
N GLY A 499 20.45 13.22 8.49
CA GLY A 499 21.22 12.00 8.21
C GLY A 499 21.25 10.98 9.36
N PHE A 500 20.26 11.01 10.25
CA PHE A 500 20.17 10.16 11.44
C PHE A 500 19.94 8.69 11.12
N SER A 501 20.48 7.82 11.99
CA SER A 501 20.09 6.41 12.05
C SER A 501 18.61 6.26 12.36
N ILE A 502 18.03 5.11 12.00
CA ILE A 502 16.60 4.81 12.21
C ILE A 502 16.10 5.17 13.61
N HIS A 503 16.76 4.71 14.68
CA HIS A 503 16.35 5.00 16.06
C HIS A 503 16.42 6.49 16.42
N ASN A 504 17.44 7.21 15.94
CA ASN A 504 17.59 8.64 16.18
C ASN A 504 16.58 9.47 15.36
N TYR A 505 16.21 9.00 14.17
CA TYR A 505 15.13 9.58 13.36
C TYR A 505 13.78 9.49 14.08
N PHE A 506 13.46 8.36 14.70
CA PHE A 506 12.23 8.19 15.47
C PHE A 506 12.13 9.19 16.62
N PHE A 507 13.21 9.44 17.38
CA PHE A 507 13.22 10.50 18.39
C PHE A 507 13.01 11.89 17.78
N ALA A 508 13.76 12.25 16.73
CA ALA A 508 13.66 13.55 16.10
C ALA A 508 12.23 13.85 15.62
N LYS A 509 11.60 12.84 14.99
CA LYS A 509 10.23 12.97 14.51
C LYS A 509 9.19 12.93 15.63
N ALA A 510 9.32 12.04 16.62
CA ALA A 510 8.39 11.97 17.75
C ALA A 510 8.39 13.27 18.57
N ILE A 511 9.56 13.89 18.79
CA ILE A 511 9.66 15.21 19.44
C ILE A 511 8.92 16.28 18.63
N ASP A 512 8.96 16.25 17.29
CA ASP A 512 8.19 17.18 16.47
C ASP A 512 6.66 16.92 16.54
N GLN A 513 6.25 15.68 16.82
CA GLN A 513 4.83 15.28 16.86
C GLN A 513 4.16 15.42 18.23
N VAL A 514 4.89 15.28 19.34
CA VAL A 514 4.34 15.61 20.66
C VAL A 514 4.20 17.12 20.84
N ARG A 515 3.22 17.59 21.59
CA ARG A 515 3.08 19.03 21.93
C ARG A 515 4.16 19.49 22.90
N PRO A 516 4.44 20.80 23.03
CA PRO A 516 5.23 21.32 24.15
C PRO A 516 4.69 20.81 25.49
N GLY A 517 5.60 20.37 26.37
CA GLY A 517 5.29 19.70 27.63
C GLY A 517 4.91 18.22 27.51
N GLY A 518 4.67 17.72 26.28
CA GLY A 518 4.43 16.31 26.00
C GLY A 518 5.69 15.46 26.17
N ILE A 519 5.49 14.16 26.40
CA ILE A 519 6.53 13.21 26.78
C ILE A 519 6.82 12.24 25.64
N VAL A 520 8.10 11.94 25.40
CA VAL A 520 8.57 10.84 24.57
C VAL A 520 9.28 9.82 25.46
N ALA A 521 8.78 8.60 25.52
CA ALA A 521 9.32 7.52 26.34
C ALA A 521 9.56 6.27 25.46
N PHE A 522 10.79 6.13 24.96
CA PHE A 522 11.12 5.08 24.00
C PHE A 522 12.18 4.11 24.52
N VAL A 523 11.98 2.82 24.22
CA VAL A 523 13.04 1.82 24.20
C VAL A 523 13.85 2.00 22.92
N THR A 524 15.17 2.08 23.05
CA THR A 524 16.09 2.34 21.95
C THR A 524 17.40 1.57 22.10
N SER A 525 18.22 1.57 21.06
CA SER A 525 19.59 1.04 21.13
C SER A 525 20.45 1.92 22.04
N ARG A 526 21.37 1.31 22.82
CA ARG A 526 22.35 2.07 23.62
C ARG A 526 23.16 3.10 22.82
N TYR A 527 23.29 2.90 21.50
CA TYR A 527 24.01 3.80 20.61
C TYR A 527 23.37 5.19 20.50
N THR A 528 22.08 5.35 20.81
CA THR A 528 21.44 6.67 20.94
C THR A 528 22.18 7.53 21.98
N MET A 529 22.51 6.93 23.14
CA MET A 529 23.21 7.60 24.23
C MET A 529 24.74 7.54 24.10
N ASP A 530 25.30 6.41 23.64
CA ASP A 530 26.74 6.14 23.66
C ASP A 530 27.49 6.46 22.36
N SER A 531 26.81 6.86 21.28
CA SER A 531 27.50 7.19 20.02
C SER A 531 28.55 8.29 20.23
N LYS A 532 29.74 8.10 19.63
CA LYS A 532 30.79 9.14 19.59
C LYS A 532 30.34 10.40 18.84
N ASP A 533 29.44 10.24 17.88
CA ASP A 533 28.78 11.36 17.22
C ASP A 533 27.64 11.86 18.10
N SER A 534 27.77 13.09 18.60
CA SER A 534 26.78 13.74 19.47
C SER A 534 25.68 14.46 18.70
N THR A 535 25.68 14.46 17.36
CA THR A 535 24.75 15.25 16.54
C THR A 535 23.28 14.96 16.85
N ALA A 536 22.92 13.67 16.99
CA ALA A 536 21.54 13.29 17.36
C ALA A 536 21.19 13.75 18.78
N ARG A 537 22.09 13.53 19.76
CA ARG A 537 21.89 13.98 21.15
C ARG A 537 21.75 15.49 21.25
N LYS A 538 22.57 16.24 20.51
CA LYS A 538 22.46 17.70 20.44
C LYS A 538 21.12 18.14 19.87
N HIS A 539 20.68 17.51 18.78
CA HIS A 539 19.39 17.84 18.16
C HIS A 539 18.21 17.60 19.12
N MET A 540 18.23 16.48 19.86
CA MET A 540 17.26 16.18 20.91
C MET A 540 17.36 17.17 22.06
N ALA A 541 18.57 17.41 22.57
CA ALA A 541 18.84 18.30 23.70
C ALA A 541 18.50 19.77 23.42
N GLU A 542 18.49 20.21 22.17
CA GLU A 542 17.98 21.53 21.80
C GLU A 542 16.45 21.60 21.97
N ARG A 543 15.71 20.51 21.75
CA ARG A 543 14.23 20.52 21.65
C ARG A 543 13.51 19.90 22.83
N ALA A 544 14.16 19.05 23.60
CA ALA A 544 13.57 18.35 24.73
C ALA A 544 14.52 18.26 25.92
N ASP A 545 13.96 18.34 27.13
CA ASP A 545 14.64 18.03 28.39
C ASP A 545 14.76 16.52 28.56
N LEU A 546 15.93 16.06 29.01
CA LEU A 546 16.11 14.67 29.42
C LEU A 546 15.57 14.52 30.84
N LEU A 547 14.43 13.85 30.96
CA LEU A 547 13.78 13.53 32.23
C LEU A 547 14.52 12.41 32.98
N GLY A 548 15.09 11.50 32.20
CA GLY A 548 15.93 10.41 32.69
C GLY A 548 16.11 9.35 31.60
N ALA A 549 17.06 8.45 31.81
CA ALA A 549 17.26 7.27 30.99
C ALA A 549 17.60 6.07 31.86
N ILE A 550 17.16 4.87 31.46
CA ILE A 550 17.44 3.60 32.14
C ILE A 550 18.16 2.68 31.18
N ARG A 551 19.33 2.17 31.54
CA ARG A 551 20.07 1.18 30.75
C ARG A 551 19.75 -0.23 31.22
N LEU A 552 19.23 -1.05 30.32
CA LEU A 552 18.77 -2.41 30.61
C LEU A 552 19.93 -3.43 30.53
N PRO A 553 19.85 -4.55 31.28
CA PRO A 553 20.80 -5.65 31.14
C PRO A 553 20.61 -6.36 29.79
N ASN A 554 21.68 -7.00 29.30
CA ASN A 554 21.70 -7.65 28.00
C ASN A 554 20.67 -8.78 27.86
N ASN A 555 20.20 -9.37 28.96
CA ASN A 555 19.20 -10.43 28.95
C ASN A 555 17.75 -9.93 28.99
N ALA A 556 17.50 -8.62 29.03
CA ALA A 556 16.16 -8.05 29.18
C ALA A 556 15.16 -8.50 28.09
N PHE A 557 15.68 -8.81 26.90
CA PHE A 557 14.89 -9.28 25.75
C PHE A 557 15.22 -10.72 25.32
N ARG A 558 16.02 -11.45 26.11
CA ARG A 558 16.46 -12.82 25.75
C ARG A 558 15.30 -13.81 25.71
N ALA A 559 14.43 -13.79 26.71
CA ALA A 559 13.36 -14.79 26.85
C ALA A 559 12.26 -14.65 25.77
N ASN A 560 11.80 -13.41 25.53
CA ASN A 560 10.70 -13.12 24.63
C ASN A 560 11.18 -12.85 23.18
N ALA A 561 12.33 -12.21 23.00
CA ALA A 561 12.83 -11.77 21.68
C ALA A 561 14.11 -12.49 21.21
N GLY A 562 14.80 -13.25 22.07
CA GLY A 562 15.93 -14.10 21.66
C GLY A 562 17.22 -13.34 21.33
N THR A 563 17.40 -12.13 21.88
CA THR A 563 18.54 -11.26 21.61
C THR A 563 19.22 -10.80 22.91
N ASP A 564 20.55 -10.62 22.84
CA ASP A 564 21.42 -10.22 23.94
C ASP A 564 21.91 -8.76 23.81
N VAL A 565 21.03 -7.88 23.31
CA VAL A 565 21.36 -6.47 23.09
C VAL A 565 21.15 -5.65 24.36
N VAL A 566 22.09 -4.73 24.61
CA VAL A 566 21.91 -3.69 25.62
C VAL A 566 21.11 -2.54 24.99
N SER A 567 20.02 -2.19 25.67
CA SER A 567 19.06 -1.16 25.25
C SER A 567 18.87 -0.14 26.35
N ASP A 568 18.49 1.07 25.96
CA ASP A 568 18.16 2.15 26.88
C ASP A 568 16.66 2.48 26.77
N ILE A 569 16.02 2.83 27.88
CA ILE A 569 14.72 3.51 27.92
C ILE A 569 15.02 4.99 28.13
N ILE A 570 14.56 5.88 27.26
CA ILE A 570 14.83 7.31 27.35
C ILE A 570 13.52 8.07 27.49
N PHE A 571 13.44 8.93 28.50
CA PHE A 571 12.32 9.83 28.77
C PHE A 571 12.72 11.26 28.43
N LEU A 572 12.01 11.88 27.50
CA LEU A 572 12.22 13.25 27.07
C LEU A 572 10.93 14.06 27.22
N GLN A 573 11.02 15.32 27.61
CA GLN A 573 9.89 16.26 27.59
C GLN A 573 10.15 17.38 26.60
N LYS A 574 9.23 17.58 25.65
CA LYS A 574 9.39 18.62 24.63
C LYS A 574 9.33 20.01 25.24
N ARG A 575 10.25 20.88 24.84
CA ARG A 575 10.27 22.30 25.22
C ARG A 575 9.35 23.13 24.33
N ASP A 576 8.86 24.21 24.90
CA ASP A 576 8.16 25.29 24.18
C ASP A 576 9.09 26.05 23.22
N ARG A 577 10.37 26.17 23.59
CA ARG A 577 11.41 26.83 22.80
C ARG A 577 12.73 26.06 22.85
N PRO A 578 13.58 26.21 21.83
CA PRO A 578 14.89 25.59 21.84
C PRO A 578 15.74 26.02 23.04
N ALA A 579 16.54 25.10 23.58
CA ALA A 579 17.45 25.38 24.67
C ALA A 579 18.63 26.25 24.20
N ASP A 580 18.98 27.24 25.01
CA ASP A 580 20.13 28.11 24.76
C ASP A 580 21.47 27.50 25.22
N ILE A 581 21.40 26.53 26.15
CA ILE A 581 22.58 25.91 26.79
C ILE A 581 22.58 24.42 26.48
N GLU A 582 23.69 23.93 25.93
CA GLU A 582 23.90 22.50 25.68
C GLU A 582 24.12 21.76 27.01
N PRO A 583 23.30 20.76 27.36
CA PRO A 583 23.41 20.03 28.62
C PRO A 583 24.53 18.97 28.58
N ALA A 584 25.04 18.59 29.76
CA ALA A 584 26.19 17.69 29.90
C ALA A 584 25.99 16.31 29.24
N TRP A 585 24.77 15.76 29.28
CA TRP A 585 24.43 14.45 28.71
C TRP A 585 24.59 14.37 27.18
N VAL A 586 24.73 15.49 26.47
CA VAL A 586 25.06 15.48 25.04
C VAL A 586 26.43 14.84 24.79
N GLN A 587 27.32 14.91 25.78
CA GLN A 587 28.69 14.43 25.69
C GLN A 587 28.85 13.02 26.30
N LEU A 588 29.95 12.36 25.92
CA LEU A 588 30.36 11.10 26.56
C LEU A 588 31.27 11.42 27.75
N GLY A 589 31.12 10.63 28.80
CA GLY A 589 32.01 10.61 29.96
C GLY A 589 32.86 9.34 29.99
N LYS A 590 33.53 9.11 31.12
CA LYS A 590 34.18 7.85 31.45
C LYS A 590 33.82 7.43 32.86
N THR A 591 33.45 6.16 33.04
CA THR A 591 33.27 5.58 34.38
C THR A 591 34.60 5.41 35.09
N GLU A 592 34.56 5.13 36.39
CA GLU A 592 35.77 4.82 37.19
C GLU A 592 36.56 3.65 36.60
N ASP A 593 35.86 2.63 36.09
CA ASP A 593 36.44 1.46 35.42
C ASP A 593 36.91 1.72 33.98
N GLY A 594 36.75 2.95 33.48
CA GLY A 594 37.27 3.39 32.19
C GLY A 594 36.35 3.15 30.98
N PHE A 595 35.10 2.73 31.20
CA PHE A 595 34.11 2.59 30.13
C PHE A 595 33.68 3.96 29.62
N ALA A 596 33.75 4.16 28.29
CA ALA A 596 33.26 5.38 27.66
C ALA A 596 31.78 5.23 27.32
N ILE A 597 30.92 5.88 28.11
CA ILE A 597 29.46 5.86 27.99
C ILE A 597 28.92 7.30 28.05
N ASN A 598 27.63 7.48 27.80
CA ASN A 598 26.99 8.79 27.95
C ASN A 598 27.23 9.42 29.33
N GLN A 599 27.48 10.73 29.38
CA GLN A 599 27.73 11.44 30.63
C GLN A 599 26.60 11.27 31.65
N TYR A 600 25.34 11.17 31.21
CA TYR A 600 24.20 10.89 32.09
C TYR A 600 24.40 9.59 32.90
N PHE A 601 24.81 8.49 32.26
CA PHE A 601 25.02 7.21 32.97
C PHE A 601 26.30 7.19 33.82
N VAL A 602 27.24 8.10 33.55
CA VAL A 602 28.40 8.31 34.45
C VAL A 602 27.95 9.03 35.72
N ASP A 603 27.08 10.02 35.58
CA ASP A 603 26.56 10.81 36.71
C ASP A 603 25.47 10.06 37.49
N HIS A 604 24.78 9.11 36.85
CA HIS A 604 23.69 8.29 37.39
C HIS A 604 23.96 6.78 37.24
N PRO A 605 24.96 6.22 37.93
CA PRO A 605 25.28 4.79 37.85
C PRO A 605 24.12 3.89 38.33
N GLU A 606 23.24 4.39 39.21
CA GLU A 606 22.02 3.71 39.66
C GLU A 606 21.03 3.44 38.52
N MET A 607 21.15 4.15 37.40
CA MET A 607 20.29 3.99 36.22
C MET A 607 20.81 2.94 35.23
N VAL A 608 21.89 2.23 35.57
CA VAL A 608 22.39 1.08 34.83
C VAL A 608 21.99 -0.20 35.57
N LEU A 609 21.00 -0.92 35.04
CA LEU A 609 20.39 -2.09 35.67
C LEU A 609 21.23 -3.37 35.48
N GLY A 610 22.48 -3.33 35.95
CA GLY A 610 23.44 -4.43 35.82
C GLY A 610 24.88 -4.00 36.02
N VAL A 611 25.80 -4.92 35.74
CA VAL A 611 27.25 -4.69 35.83
C VAL A 611 27.81 -4.43 34.44
N LEU A 612 28.41 -3.25 34.24
CA LEU A 612 29.13 -2.94 33.00
C LEU A 612 30.31 -3.90 32.83
N SER A 613 30.41 -4.53 31.67
CA SER A 613 31.51 -5.41 31.32
C SER A 613 31.77 -5.38 29.80
N THR A 614 32.74 -6.15 29.33
CA THR A 614 33.00 -6.34 27.90
C THR A 614 32.80 -7.78 27.50
N GLU A 615 32.19 -7.98 26.34
CA GLU A 615 32.11 -9.29 25.69
C GLU A 615 32.90 -9.28 24.38
N SER A 616 33.62 -10.37 24.11
CA SER A 616 34.34 -10.54 22.86
C SER A 616 33.36 -10.87 21.76
N THR A 617 33.20 -9.96 20.80
CA THR A 617 32.43 -10.22 19.58
C THR A 617 33.14 -11.27 18.71
N GLN A 618 32.39 -11.87 17.77
CA GLN A 618 32.90 -12.79 16.75
C GLN A 618 34.04 -12.21 15.86
N TYR A 619 34.25 -10.89 15.92
CA TYR A 619 35.31 -10.16 15.20
C TYR A 619 36.48 -9.73 16.10
N GLY A 620 36.54 -10.24 17.34
CA GLY A 620 37.62 -9.94 18.30
C GLY A 620 37.62 -8.52 18.86
N ARG A 621 36.52 -7.77 18.68
CA ARG A 621 36.31 -6.48 19.35
C ARG A 621 35.62 -6.73 20.69
N GLU A 622 36.15 -6.13 21.75
CA GLU A 622 35.45 -6.02 23.02
C GLU A 622 34.31 -5.01 22.88
N GLU A 623 33.08 -5.48 23.02
CA GLU A 623 31.89 -4.64 23.01
C GLU A 623 31.35 -4.50 24.43
N LEU A 624 30.97 -3.27 24.79
CA LEU A 624 30.35 -2.99 26.09
C LEU A 624 29.03 -3.76 26.20
N THR A 625 28.87 -4.47 27.31
CA THR A 625 27.63 -5.15 27.70
C THR A 625 27.26 -4.79 29.14
N VAL A 626 26.06 -5.18 29.54
CA VAL A 626 25.53 -5.00 30.89
C VAL A 626 25.05 -6.35 31.38
N ALA A 627 25.82 -6.99 32.25
CA ALA A 627 25.47 -8.28 32.82
C ALA A 627 24.38 -8.10 33.89
N PRO A 628 23.35 -8.96 33.93
CA PRO A 628 22.30 -8.88 34.94
C PRO A 628 22.86 -9.10 36.35
N LEU A 629 22.24 -8.45 37.35
CA LEU A 629 22.53 -8.71 38.77
C LEU A 629 21.96 -10.07 39.19
N GLU A 630 22.80 -10.94 39.74
CA GLU A 630 22.35 -12.25 40.22
C GLU A 630 21.37 -12.11 41.38
N GLY A 631 20.22 -12.78 41.29
CA GLY A 631 19.23 -12.86 42.36
C GLY A 631 18.29 -11.65 42.48
N ILE A 632 18.37 -10.67 41.57
CA ILE A 632 17.48 -9.51 41.54
C ILE A 632 16.66 -9.55 40.25
N SER A 633 15.33 -9.39 40.35
CA SER A 633 14.47 -9.39 39.17
C SER A 633 14.60 -8.08 38.38
N LEU A 634 14.31 -8.10 37.07
CA LEU A 634 14.27 -6.88 36.26
C LEU A 634 13.13 -5.95 36.70
N ALA A 635 12.00 -6.51 37.13
CA ALA A 635 10.85 -5.75 37.60
C ALA A 635 11.19 -4.90 38.84
N ASP A 636 11.89 -5.48 39.83
CA ASP A 636 12.31 -4.76 41.04
C ASP A 636 13.29 -3.63 40.70
N GLN A 637 14.24 -3.90 39.80
CA GLN A 637 15.21 -2.91 39.33
C GLN A 637 14.53 -1.75 38.59
N LEU A 638 13.56 -2.03 37.72
CA LEU A 638 12.77 -1.00 37.03
C LEU A 638 11.95 -0.18 38.04
N ALA A 639 11.29 -0.82 39.00
CA ALA A 639 10.49 -0.13 40.02
C ALA A 639 11.33 0.83 40.88
N GLU A 640 12.61 0.53 41.09
CA GLU A 640 13.56 1.43 41.75
C GLU A 640 14.04 2.55 40.81
N ALA A 641 14.53 2.22 39.61
CA ALA A 641 15.03 3.20 38.64
C ALA A 641 13.98 4.23 38.21
N VAL A 642 12.72 3.83 38.08
CA VAL A 642 11.60 4.71 37.73
C VAL A 642 11.41 5.84 38.76
N GLN A 643 11.79 5.64 40.02
CA GLN A 643 11.70 6.68 41.06
C GLN A 643 12.70 7.82 40.85
N HIS A 644 13.73 7.61 40.03
CA HIS A 644 14.75 8.59 39.70
C HIS A 644 14.47 9.35 38.41
N ILE A 645 13.38 9.02 37.69
CA ILE A 645 12.98 9.78 36.51
C ILE A 645 12.29 11.07 36.99
N GLU A 646 12.87 12.22 36.62
CA GLU A 646 12.38 13.53 36.99
C GLU A 646 11.41 14.06 35.93
N GLY A 647 10.35 14.75 36.31
CA GLY A 647 9.44 15.36 35.34
C GLY A 647 8.04 15.60 35.91
N GLN A 648 7.34 16.58 35.34
CA GLN A 648 5.94 16.85 35.64
C GLN A 648 5.21 17.03 34.32
N TYR A 649 4.22 16.17 34.08
CA TYR A 649 3.25 16.35 33.02
C TYR A 649 2.24 17.39 33.49
N ALA A 650 2.17 18.51 32.76
CA ALA A 650 1.09 19.47 32.92
C ALA A 650 0.04 19.20 31.83
N GLU A 651 -1.16 18.86 32.28
CA GLU A 651 -2.33 18.85 31.40
C GLU A 651 -2.54 20.26 30.81
N VAL A 652 -3.08 20.34 29.59
CA VAL A 652 -3.32 21.63 28.96
C VAL A 652 -4.46 22.33 29.68
N GLU A 653 -4.14 23.24 30.61
CA GLU A 653 -5.09 24.26 31.06
C GLU A 653 -5.33 25.22 29.89
N VAL A 654 -6.48 25.09 29.24
CA VAL A 654 -6.92 26.09 28.27
C VAL A 654 -7.26 27.34 29.07
N GLU A 655 -6.55 28.45 28.81
CA GLU A 655 -6.89 29.76 29.37
C GLU A 655 -8.30 30.14 28.91
N THR A 656 -9.31 29.75 29.69
CA THR A 656 -10.65 30.30 29.54
C THR A 656 -10.57 31.78 29.94
N PRO A 657 -10.96 32.73 29.08
CA PRO A 657 -11.10 34.11 29.52
C PRO A 657 -12.16 34.13 30.63
N ASP A 658 -11.78 34.63 31.81
CA ASP A 658 -12.61 34.81 33.02
C ASP A 658 -14.13 34.81 32.73
N ILE A 659 -14.85 33.81 33.25
CA ILE A 659 -16.05 33.93 34.10
C ILE A 659 -16.41 32.52 34.61
N ALA A 660 -16.65 32.46 35.92
CA ALA A 660 -17.06 31.29 36.70
C ALA A 660 -18.20 30.47 36.06
N ASP A 661 -17.98 29.16 35.89
CA ASP A 661 -18.69 28.09 36.58
C ASP A 661 -18.14 26.72 36.14
N VAL A 662 -18.03 25.80 37.10
CA VAL A 662 -17.38 24.46 37.01
C VAL A 662 -18.18 23.47 36.13
N GLU A 663 -19.04 23.97 35.24
CA GLU A 663 -19.78 23.15 34.25
C GLU A 663 -19.09 23.08 32.87
N ASN A 664 -18.02 23.85 32.65
CA ASN A 664 -17.33 23.96 31.35
C ASN A 664 -16.28 22.87 31.03
N GLU A 665 -15.99 21.93 31.94
CA GLU A 665 -15.14 20.76 31.63
C GLU A 665 -15.73 19.87 30.51
N LYS A 666 -17.02 20.03 30.16
CA LYS A 666 -17.71 19.23 29.12
C LYS A 666 -17.44 19.64 27.68
N HIS A 667 -16.60 20.65 27.45
CA HIS A 667 -16.41 21.27 26.14
C HIS A 667 -14.96 21.27 25.62
N ILE A 668 -14.05 20.58 26.32
CA ILE A 668 -12.67 20.33 25.89
C ILE A 668 -12.59 18.87 25.45
N PHE A 669 -12.20 18.65 24.18
CA PHE A 669 -12.00 17.33 23.61
C PHE A 669 -10.55 17.15 23.21
N PRO A 670 -10.01 15.92 23.21
CA PRO A 670 -8.78 15.64 22.49
C PRO A 670 -8.94 16.06 21.02
N ALA A 671 -7.92 16.70 20.47
CA ALA A 671 -7.97 17.28 19.15
C ALA A 671 -8.27 16.22 18.08
N ASP A 672 -8.97 16.63 17.03
CA ASP A 672 -9.11 15.87 15.79
C ASP A 672 -7.80 16.02 14.99
N PRO A 673 -7.17 14.90 14.57
CA PRO A 673 -5.93 14.93 13.81
C PRO A 673 -6.03 15.67 12.46
N GLU A 674 -7.20 15.68 11.82
CA GLU A 674 -7.41 16.31 10.50
C GLU A 674 -7.52 17.83 10.61
N VAL A 675 -7.73 18.36 11.82
CA VAL A 675 -7.86 19.79 12.07
C VAL A 675 -6.47 20.37 12.32
N LYS A 676 -5.96 21.26 11.48
CA LYS A 676 -4.64 21.90 11.68
C LYS A 676 -4.52 22.59 13.05
N ASN A 677 -3.34 22.52 13.68
CA ASN A 677 -3.05 23.22 14.95
C ASN A 677 -3.26 24.75 14.83
N PHE A 678 -3.66 25.39 15.93
CA PHE A 678 -4.02 26.82 16.02
C PHE A 678 -5.07 27.22 15.00
N SER A 679 -6.14 26.44 14.86
CA SER A 679 -7.18 26.72 13.86
C SER A 679 -8.57 26.38 14.37
N TYR A 680 -9.58 27.07 13.83
CA TYR A 680 -10.98 26.76 14.11
C TYR A 680 -11.48 25.60 13.26
N THR A 681 -12.45 24.86 13.77
CA THR A 681 -13.21 23.84 13.07
C THR A 681 -14.67 23.83 13.54
N VAL A 682 -15.54 23.12 12.82
CA VAL A 682 -16.95 22.98 13.16
C VAL A 682 -17.27 21.51 13.33
N VAL A 683 -17.74 21.13 14.52
CA VAL A 683 -18.13 19.76 14.89
C VAL A 683 -19.56 19.80 15.40
N ASP A 684 -20.45 19.00 14.80
CA ASP A 684 -21.89 18.98 15.11
C ASP A 684 -22.58 20.36 15.10
N GLY A 685 -22.07 21.25 14.25
CA GLY A 685 -22.57 22.61 14.12
C GLY A 685 -22.05 23.59 15.18
N GLU A 686 -21.23 23.14 16.14
CA GLU A 686 -20.53 24.00 17.12
C GLU A 686 -19.11 24.33 16.69
N VAL A 687 -18.60 25.49 17.11
CA VAL A 687 -17.26 25.95 16.75
C VAL A 687 -16.26 25.53 17.82
N PHE A 688 -15.16 24.92 17.39
CA PHE A 688 -14.04 24.54 18.23
C PHE A 688 -12.77 25.23 17.77
N TYR A 689 -11.88 25.57 18.70
CA TYR A 689 -10.52 26.00 18.41
C TYR A 689 -9.54 24.92 18.84
N ARG A 690 -8.68 24.48 17.92
CA ARG A 690 -7.60 23.54 18.22
C ARG A 690 -6.38 24.30 18.69
N GLU A 691 -5.91 23.93 19.88
CA GLU A 691 -4.61 24.30 20.39
C GLU A 691 -3.86 23.04 20.84
N ASN A 692 -2.80 22.72 20.11
CA ASN A 692 -1.97 21.54 20.29
C ASN A 692 -2.77 20.23 20.25
N SER A 693 -2.83 19.51 21.38
CA SER A 693 -3.51 18.22 21.54
C SER A 693 -4.97 18.35 21.94
N VAL A 694 -5.49 19.56 22.15
CA VAL A 694 -6.86 19.80 22.61
C VAL A 694 -7.66 20.67 21.64
N MET A 695 -8.97 20.45 21.61
CA MET A 695 -9.96 21.26 20.94
C MET A 695 -10.97 21.76 21.96
N THR A 696 -11.13 23.08 22.03
CA THR A 696 -12.02 23.72 23.00
C THR A 696 -13.18 24.37 22.28
N GLN A 697 -14.40 24.12 22.73
CA GLN A 697 -15.58 24.79 22.20
C GLN A 697 -15.48 26.29 22.45
N VAL A 698 -15.77 27.07 21.43
CA VAL A 698 -15.78 28.53 21.51
C VAL A 698 -17.22 28.99 21.53
N GLU A 699 -17.66 29.48 22.68
CA GLU A 699 -18.99 30.04 22.86
C GLU A 699 -19.12 31.37 22.11
N LEU A 700 -19.93 31.36 21.04
CA LEU A 700 -20.13 32.49 20.14
C LEU A 700 -21.62 32.79 19.97
N SER A 701 -21.99 34.07 19.99
CA SER A 701 -23.32 34.49 19.53
C SER A 701 -23.62 33.99 18.11
N ASP A 702 -24.88 33.73 17.76
CA ASP A 702 -25.27 33.20 16.43
C ASP A 702 -24.63 33.93 15.24
N THR A 703 -24.53 35.26 15.33
CA THR A 703 -23.92 36.08 14.27
C THR A 703 -22.40 35.91 14.22
N ALA A 704 -21.72 35.77 15.36
CA ALA A 704 -20.29 35.53 15.43
C ALA A 704 -19.95 34.09 15.00
N LYS A 705 -20.72 33.12 15.46
CA LYS A 705 -20.64 31.72 15.05
C LYS A 705 -20.77 31.58 13.53
N GLY A 706 -21.79 32.20 12.95
CA GLY A 706 -21.98 32.21 11.49
C GLY A 706 -20.83 32.87 10.71
N ARG A 707 -20.10 33.83 11.29
CA ARG A 707 -18.87 34.40 10.69
C ARG A 707 -17.73 33.40 10.72
N VAL A 708 -17.45 32.83 11.89
CA VAL A 708 -16.36 31.87 12.06
C VAL A 708 -16.58 30.64 11.20
N THR A 709 -17.78 30.05 11.21
CA THR A 709 -18.15 28.91 10.34
C THR A 709 -17.95 29.22 8.86
N GLY A 710 -18.39 30.40 8.38
CA GLY A 710 -18.19 30.77 6.98
C GLY A 710 -16.72 30.99 6.61
N MET A 711 -15.89 31.46 7.54
CA MET A 711 -14.44 31.59 7.32
C MET A 711 -13.74 30.22 7.37
N VAL A 712 -14.18 29.29 8.22
CA VAL A 712 -13.70 27.90 8.22
C VAL A 712 -14.01 27.22 6.88
N GLU A 713 -15.23 27.38 6.35
CA GLU A 713 -15.64 26.86 5.04
C GLU A 713 -14.79 27.43 3.90
N LEU A 714 -14.60 28.75 3.86
CA LEU A 714 -13.72 29.39 2.87
C LEU A 714 -12.28 28.87 2.95
N ARG A 715 -11.76 28.65 4.15
CA ARG A 715 -10.41 28.11 4.37
C ARG A 715 -10.29 26.69 3.82
N GLN A 716 -11.28 25.84 4.05
CA GLN A 716 -11.30 24.47 3.51
C GLN A 716 -11.24 24.49 1.99
N ILE A 717 -12.11 25.27 1.34
CA ILE A 717 -12.12 25.41 -0.13
C ILE A 717 -10.79 25.94 -0.67
N VAL A 718 -10.18 26.94 0.00
CA VAL A 718 -8.88 27.49 -0.40
C VAL A 718 -7.77 26.43 -0.28
N ASN A 719 -7.74 25.67 0.80
CA ASN A 719 -6.75 24.62 0.97
C ASN A 719 -6.91 23.51 -0.09
N ASP A 720 -8.15 23.09 -0.37
CA ASP A 720 -8.45 22.13 -1.43
C ASP A 720 -7.97 22.63 -2.79
N LEU A 721 -8.22 23.91 -3.09
CA LEU A 721 -7.77 24.54 -4.33
C LEU A 721 -6.25 24.66 -4.44
N ILE A 722 -5.56 24.89 -3.31
CA ILE A 722 -4.09 24.90 -3.24
C ILE A 722 -3.55 23.49 -3.51
N ASP A 723 -4.14 22.47 -2.88
CA ASP A 723 -3.76 21.07 -3.06
C ASP A 723 -3.95 20.60 -4.51
N GLN A 724 -5.12 20.85 -5.10
CA GLN A 724 -5.39 20.53 -6.51
C GLN A 724 -4.37 21.18 -7.46
N GLN A 725 -3.94 22.41 -7.19
CA GLN A 725 -2.94 23.08 -8.01
C GLN A 725 -1.51 22.54 -7.79
N LEU A 726 -1.17 22.18 -6.56
CA LEU A 726 0.12 21.57 -6.21
C LEU A 726 0.27 20.20 -6.88
N ASN A 727 -0.80 19.42 -6.88
CA ASN A 727 -0.84 18.05 -7.42
C ASN A 727 -1.20 17.98 -8.91
N ASP A 728 -1.17 19.11 -9.61
CA ASP A 728 -1.43 19.27 -11.05
C ASP A 728 -2.73 18.60 -11.55
N TYR A 729 -3.82 18.75 -10.79
CA TYR A 729 -5.14 18.21 -11.16
C TYR A 729 -5.61 18.78 -12.51
N PRO A 730 -6.55 18.10 -13.21
CA PRO A 730 -7.16 18.63 -14.42
C PRO A 730 -7.70 20.05 -14.27
N ASP A 731 -7.60 20.86 -15.33
CA ASP A 731 -8.06 22.26 -15.32
C ASP A 731 -9.58 22.37 -15.04
N GLU A 732 -10.36 21.35 -15.39
CA GLU A 732 -11.81 21.30 -15.12
C GLU A 732 -12.11 21.24 -13.62
N ASP A 733 -11.40 20.37 -12.88
CA ASP A 733 -11.58 20.20 -11.44
C ASP A 733 -11.16 21.47 -10.69
N ILE A 734 -10.02 22.05 -11.06
CA ILE A 734 -9.53 23.32 -10.48
C ILE A 734 -10.54 24.44 -10.74
N LYS A 735 -11.11 24.50 -11.94
CA LYS A 735 -12.11 25.51 -12.28
C LYS A 735 -13.40 25.32 -11.48
N ALA A 736 -13.85 24.08 -11.29
CA ALA A 736 -15.01 23.78 -10.46
C ALA A 736 -14.80 24.26 -9.01
N THR A 737 -13.63 24.00 -8.42
CA THR A 737 -13.28 24.48 -7.07
C THR A 737 -13.16 26.00 -7.03
N GLN A 738 -12.65 26.65 -8.07
CA GLN A 738 -12.63 28.12 -8.18
C GLN A 738 -14.03 28.72 -8.24
N GLU A 739 -14.96 28.10 -8.98
CA GLU A 739 -16.37 28.52 -9.04
C GLU A 739 -17.04 28.33 -7.67
N HIS A 740 -16.75 27.23 -6.98
CA HIS A 740 -17.21 27.00 -5.61
C HIS A 740 -16.69 28.06 -4.63
N LEU A 741 -15.39 28.37 -4.67
CA LEU A 741 -14.78 29.43 -3.87
C LEU A 741 -15.41 30.79 -4.14
N ASN A 742 -15.71 31.11 -5.41
CA ASN A 742 -16.41 32.36 -5.77
C ASN A 742 -17.80 32.42 -5.13
N ALA A 743 -18.59 31.37 -5.27
CA ALA A 743 -19.95 31.31 -4.73
C ALA A 743 -19.96 31.43 -3.20
N ALA A 744 -19.10 30.68 -2.51
CA ALA A 744 -18.97 30.73 -1.06
C ALA A 744 -18.53 32.12 -0.58
N TYR A 745 -17.53 32.73 -1.23
CA TYR A 745 -17.04 34.06 -0.87
C TYR A 745 -18.09 35.15 -1.09
N ASP A 746 -18.82 35.10 -2.21
CA ASP A 746 -19.87 36.09 -2.49
C ASP A 746 -21.04 35.96 -1.49
N ALA A 747 -21.40 34.74 -1.12
CA ALA A 747 -22.39 34.49 -0.06
C ALA A 747 -21.92 35.00 1.31
N PHE A 748 -20.67 34.73 1.67
CA PHE A 748 -20.07 35.21 2.91
C PHE A 748 -20.04 36.74 2.99
N THR A 749 -19.50 37.39 1.97
CA THR A 749 -19.33 38.85 1.95
C THR A 749 -20.65 39.59 1.92
N ALA A 750 -21.66 39.07 1.20
CA ALA A 750 -23.01 39.64 1.20
C ALA A 750 -23.66 39.65 2.59
N LYS A 751 -23.37 38.64 3.42
CA LYS A 751 -23.95 38.49 4.76
C LYS A 751 -23.12 39.14 5.86
N TYR A 752 -21.79 39.06 5.77
CA TYR A 752 -20.89 39.37 6.87
C TYR A 752 -19.86 40.47 6.59
N GLY A 753 -19.75 40.96 5.36
CA GLY A 753 -18.73 41.93 4.96
C GLY A 753 -17.40 41.28 4.56
N LEU A 754 -16.37 42.10 4.37
CA LEU A 754 -15.06 41.68 3.87
C LEU A 754 -14.32 40.83 4.91
N LEU A 755 -13.49 39.89 4.48
CA LEU A 755 -12.63 39.08 5.35
C LEU A 755 -11.69 39.96 6.17
N ASN A 756 -11.14 41.00 5.55
CA ASN A 756 -10.28 41.99 6.21
C ASN A 756 -11.04 42.98 7.12
N ASP A 757 -12.38 42.90 7.22
CA ASP A 757 -13.13 43.76 8.12
C ASP A 757 -12.74 43.49 9.58
N ARG A 758 -12.57 44.56 10.37
CA ARG A 758 -12.16 44.49 11.78
C ARG A 758 -13.00 43.53 12.64
N LYS A 759 -14.28 43.34 12.31
CA LYS A 759 -15.18 42.43 13.03
C LYS A 759 -14.88 40.95 12.72
N ASN A 760 -14.57 40.63 11.47
CA ASN A 760 -14.19 39.29 11.06
C ASN A 760 -12.78 38.97 11.57
N GLY A 761 -11.85 39.91 11.42
CA GLY A 761 -10.49 39.73 11.93
C GLY A 761 -10.41 39.44 13.41
N ARG A 762 -11.12 40.22 14.25
CA ARG A 762 -11.15 39.97 15.70
C ARG A 762 -11.70 38.59 16.10
N LEU A 763 -12.53 37.97 15.27
CA LEU A 763 -13.13 36.66 15.56
C LEU A 763 -12.28 35.49 15.04
N PHE A 764 -11.33 35.76 14.15
CA PHE A 764 -10.61 34.71 13.41
C PHE A 764 -9.09 34.90 13.41
N GLU A 765 -8.56 35.96 14.04
CA GLU A 765 -7.12 36.29 14.02
C GLU A 765 -6.21 35.24 14.67
N GLN A 766 -6.77 34.38 15.52
CA GLN A 766 -6.07 33.25 16.13
C GLN A 766 -5.94 32.05 15.19
N ASP A 767 -6.64 32.02 14.06
CA ASP A 767 -6.53 30.95 13.07
C ASP A 767 -5.24 31.08 12.26
N SER A 768 -4.48 29.98 12.18
CA SER A 768 -3.21 29.91 11.46
C SER A 768 -3.32 30.27 9.96
N SER A 769 -4.51 30.18 9.38
CA SER A 769 -4.79 30.50 7.98
C SER A 769 -5.53 31.82 7.78
N TYR A 770 -5.75 32.63 8.83
CA TYR A 770 -6.47 33.91 8.71
C TYR A 770 -5.86 34.84 7.68
N TYR A 771 -4.53 35.04 7.72
CA TYR A 771 -3.86 35.93 6.77
C TYR A 771 -3.87 35.39 5.32
N LEU A 772 -3.96 34.06 5.15
CA LEU A 772 -4.17 33.47 3.84
C LEU A 772 -5.56 33.84 3.31
N LEU A 773 -6.61 33.76 4.13
CA LEU A 773 -7.95 34.22 3.76
C LEU A 773 -7.97 35.71 3.43
N CYS A 774 -7.30 36.56 4.21
CA CYS A 774 -7.20 37.98 3.92
C CYS A 774 -6.58 38.27 2.54
N SER A 775 -5.69 37.41 2.05
CA SER A 775 -5.05 37.54 0.74
C SER A 775 -6.01 37.33 -0.45
N LEU A 776 -7.22 36.82 -0.20
CA LEU A 776 -8.29 36.70 -1.20
C LEU A 776 -8.82 38.07 -1.67
N GLU A 777 -8.56 39.13 -0.91
CA GLU A 777 -9.08 40.46 -1.14
C GLU A 777 -7.95 41.43 -1.49
N ASN A 778 -7.97 42.03 -2.67
CA ASN A 778 -7.10 43.17 -2.96
C ASN A 778 -7.83 44.44 -2.54
N LEU A 779 -7.34 45.11 -1.50
CA LEU A 779 -7.91 46.35 -1.00
C LEU A 779 -7.21 47.58 -1.60
N ASP A 780 -7.91 48.70 -1.70
CA ASP A 780 -7.33 50.00 -2.00
C ASP A 780 -6.77 50.71 -0.74
N GLU A 781 -6.21 51.91 -0.91
CA GLU A 781 -5.64 52.70 0.19
C GLU A 781 -6.68 53.11 1.25
N GLN A 782 -7.97 53.04 0.92
CA GLN A 782 -9.09 53.33 1.81
C GLN A 782 -9.68 52.06 2.45
N GLY A 783 -9.09 50.88 2.19
CA GLY A 783 -9.55 49.59 2.73
C GLY A 783 -10.81 49.07 2.06
N GLN A 784 -11.17 49.56 0.87
CA GLN A 784 -12.30 49.04 0.09
C GLN A 784 -11.84 47.95 -0.87
N LEU A 785 -12.73 46.99 -1.17
CA LEU A 785 -12.42 45.90 -2.09
C LEU A 785 -12.23 46.43 -3.52
N LYS A 786 -10.99 46.41 -4.00
CA LYS A 786 -10.64 46.76 -5.37
C LYS A 786 -10.91 45.60 -6.33
N SER A 787 -10.51 44.39 -5.96
CA SER A 787 -10.76 43.17 -6.72
C SER A 787 -10.52 41.90 -5.90
N LYS A 788 -11.19 40.80 -6.28
CA LYS A 788 -10.82 39.45 -5.80
C LYS A 788 -9.40 39.07 -6.24
N ALA A 789 -8.76 38.19 -5.49
CA ALA A 789 -7.43 37.66 -5.83
C ALA A 789 -7.42 36.83 -7.12
N ALA A 790 -6.22 36.65 -7.67
CA ALA A 790 -6.01 35.82 -8.87
C ALA A 790 -6.50 34.37 -8.70
N MET A 791 -6.40 33.83 -7.48
CA MET A 791 -6.73 32.44 -7.16
C MET A 791 -8.18 32.06 -7.51
N PHE A 792 -9.11 33.03 -7.53
CA PHE A 792 -10.50 32.82 -7.93
C PHE A 792 -10.72 32.53 -9.42
N THR A 793 -9.72 32.75 -10.28
CA THR A 793 -9.92 32.70 -11.75
C THR A 793 -8.77 32.07 -12.53
N LYS A 794 -7.60 31.86 -11.90
CA LYS A 794 -6.45 31.24 -12.55
C LYS A 794 -5.57 30.51 -11.55
N ARG A 795 -4.78 29.56 -12.06
CA ARG A 795 -3.73 28.90 -11.28
C ARG A 795 -2.72 29.94 -10.78
N THR A 796 -2.48 29.92 -9.48
CA THR A 796 -1.50 30.77 -8.78
C THR A 796 -0.29 29.96 -8.31
N ILE A 797 -0.39 28.64 -8.27
CA ILE A 797 0.68 27.72 -7.90
C ILE A 797 1.06 26.91 -9.14
N ARG A 798 2.37 26.71 -9.35
CA ARG A 798 2.89 25.86 -10.43
C ARG A 798 3.49 24.60 -9.80
N PRO A 799 3.18 23.40 -10.30
CA PRO A 799 3.80 22.17 -9.84
C PRO A 799 5.31 22.18 -10.14
N GLU A 800 6.10 21.62 -9.22
CA GLU A 800 7.53 21.39 -9.46
C GLU A 800 7.69 20.31 -10.54
N ARG A 801 7.97 20.70 -11.78
CA ARG A 801 8.41 19.77 -12.82
C ARG A 801 9.90 19.49 -12.61
N THR A 802 10.23 18.31 -12.08
CA THR A 802 11.60 17.74 -12.13
C THR A 802 11.94 17.22 -13.50
#